data_AF-A0A812VUZ6-F1
#
_entry.id   AF-A0A812VUZ6-F1
#
_cell.length_a   1.000
_cell.length_b   1.000
_cell.length_c   1.000
_cell.angle_alpha   90.00
_cell.angle_beta   90.00
_cell.angle_gamma   90.00
#
_symmetry.space_group_name_H-M   'P 1'
#
loop_
_entity.id
_entity.type
_entity.pdbx_description
1 polymer ?
#
loop_
_entity_poly.entity_id
_entity_poly.type
_entity_poly.pdbx_seq_one_letter_code
_entity_poly.pdbx_strand_id
1 'polypeptide(L)'
;VFDVITDFVTTNISSRSAFAMVGGCCSFVVVPLLAFLVATGFVKVDITPLCFAAGKLLPTYVPQVDGKALVVPNREIRDFLKRTGLKGGAEAAGPLQGVYMFDQMGPMAWIDFSYATWNPSIEAADFSMDTVTAQSGVPAPEFGGIGPFIPGGYLLPVPEKGQYKVRFYCPAKMKDGDHCKVVESLFGQPYPNKDEVGLMLWHMTRYDGGRKYVRDTWLVPPWTTADDSYSKAHGKFHSYNLFVLMHANGTIDEEHFSRFMEKLDGLYVIKSTMQVLVCMSGDFVGPSLTSSFSKGAHIIDAMNAVGVDYATFGNHEFDYGYQSLVNRLQGFDDDAQAGDGNEEVDYPKSSATWLMTNMSEGKTGHPVGGPETKRCDITEVNGVRVGLIGLSEDYIETGREYAQKLKREGAEVVVALTHNRFDNDKKLTAEVPEIDLLLGGHDHFYKRADKKHRVVKSGEEWRWLTHTILHVGKKLEKMSVERYDVDSDVDCDPSIQELVDKYTRIRDNKFMKVICQIKAPFDATEECCRYQEGVMTNWICDAIAEDYSEKDGLQSADFAMIMGLHFAGKQVFPVGDFTLGSLMCVFPKPCQIVVLKLKGSDVIKSLERGCMSLPKECGSLHHTSAALTYKIKLGKGKAANEVTDVKVKGKAIQKDKLYEVAVTDTMAKGKFGYTWMAEAERIVDMESGMQVQDLVLMYLKRHPKQAAHAPLGRITIS
;
A
#
# COMPACT_ATOMS: atom_id res chain seq x y z
N VAL A 1 -24.17 33.44 -55.20
CA VAL A 1 -23.01 32.57 -54.88
C VAL A 1 -23.40 31.52 -53.85
N PHE A 2 -24.00 31.91 -52.71
CA PHE A 2 -24.54 30.96 -51.73
C PHE A 2 -25.59 30.02 -52.33
N ASP A 3 -26.49 30.53 -53.19
CA ASP A 3 -27.51 29.69 -53.84
C ASP A 3 -26.95 28.73 -54.90
N VAL A 4 -25.88 29.11 -55.60
CA VAL A 4 -25.20 28.25 -56.60
C VAL A 4 -24.44 27.12 -55.93
N ILE A 5 -23.87 27.36 -54.74
CA ILE A 5 -23.17 26.35 -53.94
C ILE A 5 -24.17 25.39 -53.30
N THR A 6 -25.35 25.89 -52.89
CA THR A 6 -26.38 25.05 -52.28
C THR A 6 -27.01 24.12 -53.31
N ASP A 7 -27.30 24.59 -54.54
CA ASP A 7 -27.81 23.75 -55.63
C ASP A 7 -26.81 22.70 -56.14
N PHE A 8 -25.49 22.99 -56.12
CA PHE A 8 -24.47 22.02 -56.53
C PHE A 8 -24.34 20.84 -55.54
N VAL A 9 -24.57 21.10 -54.25
CA VAL A 9 -24.50 20.11 -53.17
C VAL A 9 -25.78 19.28 -53.07
N THR A 10 -26.97 19.87 -53.26
CA THR A 10 -28.24 19.14 -53.18
C THR A 10 -28.50 18.26 -54.41
N THR A 11 -28.05 18.65 -55.60
CA THR A 11 -28.36 17.90 -56.85
C THR A 11 -27.47 16.66 -57.04
N ASN A 12 -26.26 16.61 -56.48
CA ASN A 12 -25.30 15.50 -56.69
C ASN A 12 -25.32 14.39 -55.61
N ILE A 13 -26.11 14.53 -54.55
CA ILE A 13 -26.16 13.54 -53.44
C ILE A 13 -27.24 12.45 -53.65
N SER A 14 -28.03 12.50 -54.72
CA SER A 14 -29.15 11.58 -54.92
C SER A 14 -28.86 10.29 -55.73
N SER A 15 -27.61 10.01 -56.12
CA SER A 15 -27.28 8.73 -56.79
C SER A 15 -26.19 7.94 -56.05
N ARG A 16 -26.45 6.65 -55.83
CA ARG A 16 -25.62 5.67 -55.09
C ARG A 16 -24.21 5.44 -55.66
N SER A 17 -23.79 6.17 -56.68
CA SER A 17 -22.52 5.98 -57.39
C SER A 17 -21.49 7.09 -57.12
N ALA A 18 -21.83 8.16 -56.39
CA ALA A 18 -20.95 9.33 -56.23
C ALA A 18 -20.05 9.32 -54.98
N PHE A 19 -20.13 8.30 -54.11
CA PHE A 19 -19.28 8.22 -52.92
C PHE A 19 -17.80 7.90 -53.20
N ALA A 20 -17.49 7.40 -54.40
CA ALA A 20 -16.13 6.98 -54.77
C ALA A 20 -15.22 8.12 -55.30
N MET A 21 -15.75 9.30 -55.65
CA MET A 21 -14.94 10.39 -56.22
C MET A 21 -14.74 11.62 -55.32
N VAL A 22 -15.47 11.75 -54.20
CA VAL A 22 -15.42 12.98 -53.37
C VAL A 22 -14.32 12.94 -52.29
N GLY A 23 -13.77 11.76 -51.97
CA GLY A 23 -12.69 11.62 -50.99
C GLY A 23 -11.35 12.29 -51.36
N GLY A 24 -11.16 12.68 -52.62
CA GLY A 24 -9.94 13.36 -53.09
C GLY A 24 -10.06 14.88 -53.27
N CYS A 25 -11.27 15.42 -53.47
CA CYS A 25 -11.44 16.82 -53.86
C CYS A 25 -11.70 17.80 -52.69
N CYS A 26 -12.15 17.31 -51.53
CA CYS A 26 -12.38 18.18 -50.36
C CYS A 26 -11.09 18.78 -49.78
N SER A 27 -9.93 18.21 -50.09
CA SER A 27 -8.62 18.67 -49.60
C SER A 27 -8.00 19.81 -50.42
N PHE A 28 -8.43 20.00 -51.68
CA PHE A 28 -7.75 20.91 -52.61
C PHE A 28 -8.46 22.26 -52.85
N VAL A 29 -9.77 22.37 -52.59
CA VAL A 29 -10.52 23.62 -52.86
C VAL A 29 -11.02 24.31 -51.58
N VAL A 30 -11.40 23.54 -50.56
CA VAL A 30 -12.01 24.09 -49.34
C VAL A 30 -10.97 24.73 -48.42
N VAL A 31 -9.79 24.13 -48.29
CA VAL A 31 -8.71 24.61 -47.41
C VAL A 31 -8.08 25.93 -47.92
N PRO A 32 -7.79 26.12 -49.23
CA PRO A 32 -7.29 27.40 -49.74
C PRO A 32 -8.34 28.52 -49.68
N LEU A 33 -9.62 28.20 -49.89
CA LEU A 33 -10.71 29.17 -49.85
C LEU A 33 -10.97 29.66 -48.41
N LEU A 34 -10.93 28.75 -47.42
CA LEU A 34 -10.98 29.12 -45.99
C LEU A 34 -9.76 29.95 -45.58
N ALA A 35 -8.56 29.57 -46.04
CA ALA A 35 -7.34 30.33 -45.76
C ALA A 35 -7.39 31.75 -46.36
N PHE A 36 -7.95 31.90 -47.57
CA PHE A 36 -8.15 33.21 -48.21
C PHE A 36 -9.19 34.08 -47.47
N LEU A 37 -10.29 33.49 -47.00
CA LEU A 37 -11.34 34.20 -46.24
C LEU A 37 -10.89 34.62 -44.84
N VAL A 38 -10.02 33.84 -44.19
CA VAL A 38 -9.37 34.19 -42.90
C VAL A 38 -8.30 35.26 -43.13
N ALA A 39 -7.48 35.15 -44.18
CA ALA A 39 -6.43 36.13 -44.49
C ALA A 39 -6.97 37.50 -44.93
N THR A 40 -8.16 37.55 -45.53
CA THR A 40 -8.83 38.79 -45.96
C THR A 40 -9.75 39.40 -44.89
N GLY A 41 -9.83 38.78 -43.71
CA GLY A 41 -10.56 39.32 -42.56
C GLY A 41 -12.09 39.21 -42.64
N PHE A 42 -12.63 38.42 -43.58
CA PHE A 42 -14.07 38.23 -43.74
C PHE A 42 -14.68 37.29 -42.69
N VAL A 43 -13.88 36.43 -42.05
CA VAL A 43 -14.32 35.52 -40.98
C VAL A 43 -13.26 35.44 -39.87
N LYS A 44 -13.67 35.57 -38.59
CA LYS A 44 -12.85 35.23 -37.43
C LYS A 44 -13.27 33.84 -36.91
N VAL A 45 -12.45 32.83 -37.18
CA VAL A 45 -12.53 31.51 -36.52
C VAL A 45 -11.17 31.23 -35.89
N ASP A 46 -11.16 30.79 -34.64
CA ASP A 46 -9.96 30.36 -33.94
C ASP A 46 -9.58 28.95 -34.43
N ILE A 47 -8.56 28.86 -35.28
CA ILE A 47 -8.05 27.59 -35.83
C ILE A 47 -6.56 27.51 -35.46
N THR A 48 -6.23 26.72 -34.44
CA THR A 48 -4.85 26.33 -34.15
C THR A 48 -4.36 25.37 -35.25
N PRO A 49 -3.24 25.64 -35.95
CA PRO A 49 -2.85 24.88 -37.14
C PRO A 49 -2.10 23.58 -36.79
N LEU A 50 -2.65 22.44 -37.19
CA LEU A 50 -1.95 21.15 -37.29
C LEU A 50 -1.34 21.02 -38.69
N CYS A 51 -0.12 21.55 -38.87
CA CYS A 51 0.66 21.36 -40.08
C CYS A 51 1.59 20.15 -39.98
N PHE A 52 1.57 19.33 -41.03
CA PHE A 52 2.63 18.40 -41.42
C PHE A 52 4.00 19.09 -41.35
N ALA A 53 4.93 18.54 -40.56
CA ALA A 53 6.34 18.87 -40.63
C ALA A 53 7.18 17.60 -40.42
N ALA A 54 8.15 17.43 -41.31
CA ALA A 54 9.09 16.33 -41.40
C ALA A 54 9.63 15.84 -40.04
N GLY A 55 9.50 14.53 -39.79
CA GLY A 55 10.41 13.78 -38.93
C GLY A 55 10.34 13.99 -37.41
N LYS A 56 9.25 14.57 -36.86
CA LYS A 56 9.03 14.59 -35.40
C LYS A 56 7.66 14.01 -35.05
N LEU A 57 7.67 12.97 -34.20
CA LEU A 57 6.50 12.30 -33.62
C LEU A 57 5.56 13.31 -32.96
N LEU A 58 4.25 13.18 -33.22
CA LEU A 58 3.20 13.89 -32.48
C LEU A 58 3.24 13.47 -30.99
N PRO A 59 2.90 14.36 -30.04
CA PRO A 59 2.75 13.97 -28.64
C PRO A 59 1.68 12.89 -28.51
N THR A 60 2.05 11.74 -27.96
CA THR A 60 1.14 10.62 -27.70
C THR A 60 -0.01 11.05 -26.81
N TYR A 61 -1.24 10.95 -27.32
CA TYR A 61 -2.47 11.28 -26.60
C TYR A 61 -2.80 10.19 -25.57
N VAL A 62 -2.79 10.51 -24.28
CA VAL A 62 -3.18 9.59 -23.20
C VAL A 62 -4.71 9.65 -23.02
N PRO A 63 -5.47 8.54 -23.12
CA PRO A 63 -6.90 8.54 -22.87
C PRO A 63 -7.16 8.82 -21.40
N GLN A 64 -8.11 9.71 -21.13
CA GLN A 64 -8.63 9.97 -19.79
C GLN A 64 -10.06 9.44 -19.70
N VAL A 65 -10.40 8.78 -18.59
CA VAL A 65 -11.78 8.48 -18.20
C VAL A 65 -12.10 9.40 -17.03
N ASP A 66 -13.15 10.23 -17.17
CA ASP A 66 -13.55 11.25 -16.18
C ASP A 66 -12.41 12.19 -15.73
N GLY A 67 -11.51 12.53 -16.65
CA GLY A 67 -10.37 13.43 -16.38
C GLY A 67 -9.24 12.81 -15.56
N LYS A 68 -9.30 11.50 -15.26
CA LYS A 68 -8.22 10.75 -14.60
C LYS A 68 -7.46 9.91 -15.62
N ALA A 69 -6.14 9.86 -15.49
CA ALA A 69 -5.30 8.97 -16.27
C ALA A 69 -5.63 7.51 -15.92
N LEU A 70 -5.74 6.65 -16.93
CA LEU A 70 -6.02 5.23 -16.75
C LEU A 70 -4.76 4.52 -16.22
N VAL A 71 -4.65 4.36 -14.90
CA VAL A 71 -3.56 3.61 -14.25
C VAL A 71 -3.93 2.13 -14.30
N VAL A 72 -3.17 1.34 -15.06
CA VAL A 72 -3.33 -0.12 -15.11
C VAL A 72 -2.08 -0.74 -14.51
N PRO A 73 -2.13 -1.30 -13.29
CA PRO A 73 -0.99 -1.91 -12.63
C PRO A 73 -0.24 -2.93 -13.50
N ASN A 74 1.08 -3.02 -13.32
CA ASN A 74 1.94 -3.97 -14.06
C ASN A 74 1.43 -5.40 -13.97
N ARG A 75 0.88 -5.75 -12.80
CA ARG A 75 0.24 -7.03 -12.56
C ARG A 75 -1.02 -7.23 -13.41
N GLU A 76 -1.88 -6.22 -13.55
CA GLU A 76 -3.09 -6.34 -14.36
C GLU A 76 -2.77 -6.52 -15.84
N ILE A 77 -1.71 -5.89 -16.35
CA ILE A 77 -1.22 -6.11 -17.73
C ILE A 77 -0.63 -7.51 -17.88
N ARG A 78 0.18 -7.97 -16.92
CA ARG A 78 0.69 -9.35 -16.88
C ARG A 78 -0.45 -10.36 -16.83
N ASP A 79 -1.43 -10.13 -15.98
CA ASP A 79 -2.59 -10.99 -15.81
C ASP A 79 -3.52 -10.89 -17.00
N PHE A 80 -3.63 -9.75 -17.68
CA PHE A 80 -4.31 -9.63 -18.96
C PHE A 80 -3.61 -10.48 -20.02
N LEU A 81 -2.29 -10.32 -20.23
CA LEU A 81 -1.51 -11.12 -21.19
C LEU A 81 -1.59 -12.63 -20.91
N LYS A 82 -1.61 -13.01 -19.62
CA LYS A 82 -1.77 -14.41 -19.20
C LYS A 82 -3.22 -14.91 -19.35
N ARG A 83 -4.23 -14.07 -19.10
CA ARG A 83 -5.67 -14.42 -19.15
C ARG A 83 -6.27 -14.37 -20.53
N THR A 84 -5.81 -13.48 -21.41
CA THR A 84 -6.25 -13.48 -22.82
C THR A 84 -6.03 -14.86 -23.40
N GLY A 85 -4.95 -15.53 -22.96
CA GLY A 85 -4.55 -16.81 -23.48
C GLY A 85 -4.18 -16.62 -24.94
N LEU A 86 -3.04 -17.14 -25.38
CA LEU A 86 -2.83 -17.29 -26.82
C LEU A 86 -3.82 -18.36 -27.31
N LYS A 87 -5.10 -17.99 -27.48
CA LYS A 87 -6.21 -18.86 -27.89
C LYS A 87 -6.27 -19.00 -29.40
N GLY A 88 -5.18 -18.67 -30.10
CA GLY A 88 -5.03 -18.93 -31.53
C GLY A 88 -5.39 -20.38 -31.82
N GLY A 89 -6.27 -20.58 -32.80
CA GLY A 89 -6.65 -21.92 -33.23
C GLY A 89 -5.45 -22.72 -33.70
N ALA A 90 -5.59 -24.05 -33.73
CA ALA A 90 -4.56 -25.02 -34.13
C ALA A 90 -3.99 -24.85 -35.57
N GLU A 91 -4.40 -23.81 -36.30
CA GLU A 91 -3.90 -23.43 -37.63
C GLU A 91 -2.85 -22.30 -37.59
N ALA A 92 -2.49 -21.79 -36.41
CA ALA A 92 -1.39 -20.85 -36.26
C ALA A 92 -0.03 -21.58 -36.36
N ALA A 93 0.49 -21.76 -37.57
CA ALA A 93 1.87 -22.22 -37.85
C ALA A 93 2.66 -21.27 -38.77
N GLY A 94 2.23 -20.00 -38.84
CA GLY A 94 2.85 -18.97 -39.68
C GLY A 94 4.06 -18.29 -39.02
N PRO A 95 4.85 -17.53 -39.79
CA PRO A 95 6.10 -16.91 -39.32
C PRO A 95 5.92 -15.70 -38.38
N LEU A 96 4.70 -15.15 -38.26
CA LEU A 96 4.37 -14.03 -37.38
C LEU A 96 3.41 -14.50 -36.28
N GLN A 97 3.91 -14.66 -35.05
CA GLN A 97 3.12 -15.15 -33.91
C GLN A 97 3.54 -14.50 -32.60
N GLY A 98 2.57 -14.25 -31.72
CA GLY A 98 2.77 -13.61 -30.42
C GLY A 98 2.26 -12.17 -30.37
N VAL A 99 2.55 -11.49 -29.26
CA VAL A 99 2.15 -10.10 -29.00
C VAL A 99 3.36 -9.19 -29.15
N TYR A 100 3.22 -8.10 -29.91
CA TYR A 100 4.30 -7.19 -30.28
C TYR A 100 3.96 -5.76 -29.89
N MET A 101 4.91 -5.03 -29.30
CA MET A 101 4.79 -3.59 -29.04
C MET A 101 5.49 -2.77 -30.13
N PHE A 102 5.01 -1.56 -30.40
CA PHE A 102 5.75 -0.59 -31.19
C PHE A 102 6.76 0.18 -30.31
N ASP A 103 8.03 0.16 -30.67
CA ASP A 103 9.12 0.79 -29.91
C ASP A 103 9.06 2.32 -29.90
N GLN A 104 8.83 2.92 -31.08
CA GLN A 104 8.85 4.38 -31.25
C GLN A 104 7.50 5.04 -30.98
N MET A 105 6.52 4.24 -30.60
CA MET A 105 5.22 4.70 -30.18
C MET A 105 5.11 4.58 -28.67
N GLY A 106 4.23 5.37 -28.07
CA GLY A 106 3.79 5.11 -26.71
C GLY A 106 3.24 3.67 -26.57
N PRO A 107 3.17 3.15 -25.35
CA PRO A 107 2.75 1.78 -25.00
C PRO A 107 1.29 1.48 -25.35
N MET A 108 0.59 2.46 -25.92
CA MET A 108 -0.78 2.37 -26.41
C MET A 108 -0.95 1.49 -27.65
N ALA A 109 0.14 1.13 -28.32
CA ALA A 109 0.11 0.37 -29.55
C ALA A 109 0.84 -0.97 -29.40
N TRP A 110 0.06 -2.04 -29.38
CA TRP A 110 0.51 -3.42 -29.50
C TRP A 110 -0.37 -4.18 -30.50
N ILE A 111 0.17 -5.25 -31.07
CA ILE A 111 -0.52 -6.11 -32.04
C ILE A 111 -0.41 -7.55 -31.55
N ASP A 112 -1.56 -8.21 -31.47
CA ASP A 112 -1.65 -9.64 -31.16
C ASP A 112 -1.81 -10.46 -32.45
N PHE A 113 -0.71 -11.02 -32.94
CA PHE A 113 -0.70 -11.88 -34.13
C PHE A 113 -1.17 -13.32 -33.84
N SER A 114 -1.54 -13.66 -32.60
CA SER A 114 -2.03 -15.02 -32.28
C SER A 114 -3.34 -15.40 -32.98
N TYR A 115 -4.08 -14.41 -33.48
CA TYR A 115 -5.34 -14.59 -34.22
C TYR A 115 -5.16 -14.55 -35.75
N ALA A 116 -3.92 -14.45 -36.25
CA ALA A 116 -3.66 -14.53 -37.68
C ALA A 116 -3.85 -15.96 -38.20
N THR A 117 -4.53 -16.13 -39.32
CA THR A 117 -4.72 -17.44 -39.98
C THR A 117 -3.67 -17.62 -41.06
N TRP A 118 -2.89 -18.71 -40.99
CA TRP A 118 -1.78 -18.97 -41.93
C TRP A 118 -2.16 -20.01 -42.98
N ASN A 119 -1.94 -19.69 -44.26
CA ASN A 119 -2.07 -20.61 -45.38
C ASN A 119 -0.69 -20.94 -45.98
N PRO A 120 -0.11 -22.12 -45.65
CA PRO A 120 1.23 -22.49 -46.11
C PRO A 120 1.30 -22.71 -47.63
N SER A 121 0.18 -23.02 -48.29
CA SER A 121 0.15 -23.34 -49.73
C SER A 121 0.42 -22.11 -50.61
N ILE A 122 0.13 -20.92 -50.09
CA ILE A 122 0.33 -19.64 -50.80
C ILE A 122 1.22 -18.67 -50.01
N GLU A 123 1.85 -19.16 -48.93
CA GLU A 123 2.73 -18.39 -48.05
C GLU A 123 2.09 -17.08 -47.55
N ALA A 124 0.82 -17.13 -47.16
CA ALA A 124 0.06 -15.95 -46.76
C ALA A 124 -0.57 -16.09 -45.37
N ALA A 125 -0.53 -15.02 -44.57
CA ALA A 125 -1.25 -14.87 -43.32
C ALA A 125 -2.35 -13.82 -43.48
N ASP A 126 -3.59 -14.16 -43.11
CA ASP A 126 -4.69 -13.21 -42.99
C ASP A 126 -4.83 -12.74 -41.55
N PHE A 127 -4.84 -11.44 -41.35
CA PHE A 127 -4.95 -10.81 -40.05
C PHE A 127 -6.23 -9.99 -39.97
N SER A 128 -7.10 -10.31 -39.01
CA SER A 128 -8.27 -9.48 -38.74
C SER A 128 -7.87 -8.26 -37.94
N MET A 129 -8.32 -7.09 -38.37
CA MET A 129 -8.06 -5.86 -37.64
C MET A 129 -8.94 -5.71 -36.39
N ASP A 130 -9.95 -6.57 -36.25
CA ASP A 130 -10.78 -6.66 -35.03
C ASP A 130 -9.96 -7.12 -33.80
N THR A 131 -8.79 -7.72 -34.02
CA THR A 131 -7.90 -8.20 -32.94
C THR A 131 -6.76 -7.22 -32.63
N VAL A 132 -6.76 -6.03 -33.25
CA VAL A 132 -5.85 -4.94 -32.87
C VAL A 132 -6.44 -4.22 -31.66
N THR A 133 -5.74 -4.27 -30.53
CA THR A 133 -6.15 -3.57 -29.32
C THR A 133 -5.38 -2.26 -29.20
N ALA A 134 -6.06 -1.11 -29.14
CA ALA A 134 -5.46 0.16 -28.72
C ALA A 134 -5.86 0.43 -27.26
N GLN A 135 -4.89 0.35 -26.35
CA GLN A 135 -4.83 0.49 -24.87
C GLN A 135 -6.05 0.48 -23.92
N SER A 136 -7.32 0.49 -24.30
CA SER A 136 -8.39 0.80 -23.33
C SER A 136 -8.97 -0.39 -22.57
N GLY A 137 -8.63 -1.64 -22.92
CA GLY A 137 -9.39 -2.80 -22.42
C GLY A 137 -10.86 -2.79 -22.84
N VAL A 138 -11.28 -1.82 -23.66
CA VAL A 138 -12.55 -1.78 -24.37
C VAL A 138 -12.29 -2.49 -25.71
N PRO A 139 -13.17 -3.41 -26.15
CA PRO A 139 -13.14 -3.90 -27.52
C PRO A 139 -13.09 -2.71 -28.49
N ALA A 140 -12.51 -2.91 -29.69
CA ALA A 140 -12.59 -1.89 -30.74
C ALA A 140 -14.03 -1.32 -30.78
N PRO A 141 -14.21 0.02 -30.78
CA PRO A 141 -15.56 0.59 -30.80
C PRO A 141 -16.37 -0.01 -31.94
N GLU A 142 -17.69 0.08 -31.91
CA GLU A 142 -18.58 -0.48 -32.94
C GLU A 142 -18.28 -0.02 -34.39
N PHE A 143 -17.33 0.90 -34.53
CA PHE A 143 -16.76 1.40 -35.77
C PHE A 143 -15.27 1.00 -35.82
N GLY A 144 -14.95 -0.01 -36.64
CA GLY A 144 -13.57 -0.39 -36.93
C GLY A 144 -12.77 0.78 -37.52
N GLY A 145 -11.54 0.97 -37.07
CA GLY A 145 -10.69 2.04 -37.59
C GLY A 145 -10.25 1.76 -39.03
N ILE A 146 -10.53 2.68 -39.96
CA ILE A 146 -9.92 2.69 -41.30
C ILE A 146 -8.67 3.54 -41.27
N GLY A 147 -7.66 3.02 -41.95
CA GLY A 147 -6.53 3.76 -42.42
C GLY A 147 -5.32 2.85 -42.39
N PRO A 148 -4.35 3.02 -43.31
CA PRO A 148 -3.05 2.44 -43.08
C PRO A 148 -2.61 2.80 -41.67
N PHE A 149 -2.07 1.86 -40.90
CA PHE A 149 -1.44 2.14 -39.62
C PHE A 149 -0.34 3.21 -39.83
N ILE A 150 -0.73 4.48 -39.82
CA ILE A 150 0.07 5.64 -39.49
C ILE A 150 -0.44 5.98 -38.10
N PRO A 151 0.23 5.46 -37.08
CA PRO A 151 -0.17 5.76 -35.73
C PRO A 151 -0.11 7.27 -35.48
N GLY A 152 -1.24 7.87 -35.07
CA GLY A 152 -1.44 9.33 -34.97
C GLY A 152 -2.25 9.97 -36.11
N GLY A 153 -2.75 9.20 -37.09
CA GLY A 153 -3.69 9.69 -38.11
C GLY A 153 -5.16 9.76 -37.62
N TYR A 154 -5.96 10.65 -38.21
CA TYR A 154 -7.40 10.77 -37.90
C TYR A 154 -8.15 9.46 -38.21
N LEU A 155 -8.93 8.98 -37.24
CA LEU A 155 -9.89 7.89 -37.42
C LEU A 155 -11.12 8.42 -38.18
N LEU A 156 -11.39 7.86 -39.36
CA LEU A 156 -12.64 8.10 -40.09
C LEU A 156 -13.67 7.02 -39.71
N PRO A 157 -14.93 7.37 -39.41
CA PRO A 157 -15.97 6.40 -39.11
C PRO A 157 -16.41 5.64 -40.38
N VAL A 158 -16.50 4.30 -40.31
CA VAL A 158 -17.09 3.44 -41.37
C VAL A 158 -18.42 2.86 -40.92
N PRO A 159 -19.39 2.66 -41.83
CA PRO A 159 -20.74 2.28 -41.42
C PRO A 159 -20.98 0.78 -41.15
N GLU A 160 -20.05 -0.16 -41.41
CA GLU A 160 -20.36 -1.59 -41.32
C GLU A 160 -19.28 -2.45 -40.63
N LYS A 161 -19.69 -3.22 -39.62
CA LYS A 161 -18.89 -4.26 -38.94
C LYS A 161 -18.55 -5.39 -39.91
N GLY A 162 -17.27 -5.78 -40.01
CA GLY A 162 -16.92 -7.18 -40.27
C GLY A 162 -16.08 -7.57 -41.49
N GLN A 163 -15.34 -6.68 -42.17
CA GLN A 163 -14.52 -7.12 -43.34
C GLN A 163 -13.11 -6.51 -43.46
N TYR A 164 -12.53 -5.88 -42.44
CA TYR A 164 -11.17 -5.35 -42.55
C TYR A 164 -10.11 -6.40 -42.19
N LYS A 165 -9.63 -7.13 -43.20
CA LYS A 165 -8.49 -8.05 -43.10
C LYS A 165 -7.29 -7.48 -43.84
N VAL A 166 -6.11 -7.71 -43.28
CA VAL A 166 -4.82 -7.42 -43.90
C VAL A 166 -4.16 -8.75 -44.23
N ARG A 167 -3.81 -8.96 -45.50
CA ARG A 167 -3.05 -10.14 -45.93
C ARG A 167 -1.57 -9.85 -46.01
N PHE A 168 -0.79 -10.67 -45.31
CA PHE A 168 0.67 -10.68 -45.34
C PHE A 168 1.15 -11.84 -46.20
N TYR A 169 2.07 -11.61 -47.12
CA TYR A 169 2.83 -12.68 -47.77
C TYR A 169 4.19 -12.78 -47.11
N CYS A 170 4.49 -13.93 -46.53
CA CYS A 170 5.70 -14.16 -45.74
C CYS A 170 6.36 -15.47 -46.16
N PRO A 171 7.69 -15.55 -46.27
CA PRO A 171 8.36 -16.84 -46.44
C PRO A 171 7.96 -17.82 -45.33
N ALA A 172 7.65 -19.09 -45.68
CA ALA A 172 7.20 -20.08 -44.69
C ALA A 172 8.22 -20.32 -43.55
N LYS A 173 9.51 -20.05 -43.80
CA LYS A 173 10.58 -20.04 -42.80
C LYS A 173 11.43 -18.79 -42.95
N MET A 174 11.01 -17.71 -42.31
CA MET A 174 11.78 -16.46 -42.28
C MET A 174 13.11 -16.64 -41.57
N LYS A 175 14.18 -16.08 -42.11
CA LYS A 175 15.45 -15.81 -41.45
C LYS A 175 15.56 -14.31 -41.16
N ASP A 176 16.53 -13.92 -40.34
CA ASP A 176 16.81 -12.50 -40.13
C ASP A 176 17.18 -11.85 -41.47
N GLY A 177 16.57 -10.71 -41.75
CA GLY A 177 16.65 -10.00 -43.04
C GLY A 177 15.53 -10.35 -44.03
N ASP A 178 14.80 -11.45 -43.84
CA ASP A 178 13.61 -11.74 -44.64
C ASP A 178 12.45 -10.83 -44.21
N HIS A 179 11.57 -10.48 -45.16
CA HIS A 179 10.42 -9.62 -44.90
C HIS A 179 9.10 -10.21 -45.37
N CYS A 180 8.06 -9.96 -44.57
CA CYS A 180 6.68 -10.10 -45.00
C CYS A 180 6.24 -8.85 -45.79
N LYS A 181 5.38 -9.04 -46.78
CA LYS A 181 4.81 -7.97 -47.61
C LYS A 181 3.31 -7.85 -47.39
N VAL A 182 2.82 -6.63 -47.32
CA VAL A 182 1.37 -6.35 -47.33
C VAL A 182 0.98 -5.80 -48.69
N VAL A 183 0.01 -6.45 -49.34
CA VAL A 183 -0.50 -6.05 -50.67
C VAL A 183 -2.03 -5.91 -50.72
N GLU A 184 -2.76 -6.29 -49.65
CA GLU A 184 -4.23 -6.16 -49.56
C GLU A 184 -4.63 -5.38 -48.29
N SER A 185 -5.28 -4.20 -48.41
CA SER A 185 -5.58 -3.34 -47.25
C SER A 185 -6.74 -2.33 -47.43
N LEU A 186 -7.84 -2.66 -48.13
CA LEU A 186 -9.07 -1.85 -48.04
C LEU A 186 -10.33 -2.72 -48.09
N PHE A 187 -11.08 -2.77 -46.97
CA PHE A 187 -12.43 -3.34 -46.83
C PHE A 187 -12.66 -4.79 -47.26
N GLY A 188 -11.61 -5.63 -47.30
CA GLY A 188 -11.77 -7.06 -47.60
C GLY A 188 -12.14 -7.38 -49.05
N GLN A 189 -12.00 -6.42 -49.97
CA GLN A 189 -12.04 -6.70 -51.40
C GLN A 189 -10.68 -7.24 -51.84
N PRO A 190 -10.60 -8.37 -52.58
CA PRO A 190 -9.36 -8.79 -53.22
C PRO A 190 -8.95 -7.73 -54.24
N TYR A 191 -7.67 -7.33 -54.24
CA TYR A 191 -7.17 -6.51 -55.34
C TYR A 191 -7.25 -7.34 -56.63
N PRO A 192 -7.80 -6.80 -57.74
CA PRO A 192 -8.07 -7.58 -58.94
C PRO A 192 -6.81 -8.23 -59.55
N ASN A 193 -5.62 -7.73 -59.21
CA ASN A 193 -4.32 -8.28 -59.58
C ASN A 193 -3.31 -8.05 -58.46
N LYS A 194 -2.31 -8.93 -58.34
CA LYS A 194 -1.16 -8.80 -57.40
C LYS A 194 -0.36 -7.50 -57.56
N ASP A 195 -0.60 -6.76 -58.65
CA ASP A 195 0.19 -5.63 -59.09
C ASP A 195 -0.56 -4.28 -59.10
N GLU A 196 -1.82 -4.21 -58.64
CA GLU A 196 -2.62 -2.98 -58.69
C GLU A 196 -3.04 -2.41 -57.32
N VAL A 197 -2.39 -1.29 -56.98
CA VAL A 197 -2.82 -0.12 -56.20
C VAL A 197 -3.23 -0.29 -54.73
N GLY A 198 -2.26 -0.68 -53.89
CA GLY A 198 -2.18 -0.17 -52.53
C GLY A 198 -1.57 1.24 -52.51
N LEU A 199 -2.21 2.21 -51.85
CA LEU A 199 -1.61 3.56 -51.61
C LEU A 199 -0.32 3.48 -50.77
N MET A 200 -0.04 2.33 -50.14
CA MET A 200 1.20 2.05 -49.44
C MET A 200 1.70 0.64 -49.67
N LEU A 201 3.03 0.53 -49.68
CA LEU A 201 3.78 -0.73 -49.59
C LEU A 201 4.36 -0.85 -48.19
N TRP A 202 4.16 -1.97 -47.50
CA TRP A 202 4.77 -2.24 -46.20
C TRP A 202 5.61 -3.51 -46.22
N HIS A 203 6.83 -3.40 -45.68
CA HIS A 203 7.70 -4.54 -45.40
C HIS A 203 7.82 -4.72 -43.89
N MET A 204 7.65 -5.95 -43.40
CA MET A 204 7.93 -6.31 -42.00
C MET A 204 9.09 -7.28 -41.96
N THR A 205 10.28 -6.75 -41.70
CA THR A 205 11.55 -7.48 -41.76
C THR A 205 11.90 -8.06 -40.41
N ARG A 206 12.28 -9.35 -40.38
CA ARG A 206 12.68 -10.07 -39.17
C ARG A 206 14.12 -9.73 -38.76
N TYR A 207 14.34 -9.54 -37.46
CA TYR A 207 15.65 -9.34 -36.85
C TYR A 207 15.74 -10.05 -35.49
N ASP A 208 16.98 -10.19 -34.99
CA ASP A 208 17.29 -10.69 -33.65
C ASP A 208 16.62 -12.04 -33.35
N GLY A 209 16.77 -12.99 -34.27
CA GLY A 209 16.18 -14.32 -34.14
C GLY A 209 14.65 -14.30 -34.03
N GLY A 210 13.97 -13.22 -34.43
CA GLY A 210 12.52 -13.05 -34.30
C GLY A 210 12.06 -12.34 -33.01
N ARG A 211 12.97 -11.82 -32.19
CA ARG A 211 12.63 -10.96 -31.04
C ARG A 211 12.35 -9.51 -31.44
N LYS A 212 12.76 -9.11 -32.65
CA LYS A 212 12.53 -7.78 -33.21
C LYS A 212 12.04 -7.86 -34.66
N TYR A 213 11.10 -7.02 -35.03
CA TYR A 213 10.72 -6.76 -36.41
C TYR A 213 10.85 -5.27 -36.73
N VAL A 214 11.17 -4.94 -37.97
CA VAL A 214 11.14 -3.56 -38.44
C VAL A 214 10.09 -3.45 -39.53
N ARG A 215 9.10 -2.58 -39.31
CA ARG A 215 8.09 -2.27 -40.29
C ARG A 215 8.45 -1.01 -41.04
N ASP A 216 8.84 -1.17 -42.30
CA ASP A 216 9.07 -0.08 -43.23
C ASP A 216 7.83 0.16 -44.08
N THR A 217 7.54 1.42 -44.40
CA THR A 217 6.41 1.80 -45.24
C THR A 217 6.82 2.82 -46.28
N TRP A 218 6.28 2.68 -47.47
CA TRP A 218 6.41 3.62 -48.58
C TRP A 218 5.02 4.07 -49.01
N LEU A 219 4.87 5.36 -49.35
CA LEU A 219 3.69 5.86 -50.06
C LEU A 219 3.88 5.58 -51.54
N VAL A 220 2.98 4.78 -52.13
CA VAL A 220 3.06 4.41 -53.54
C VAL A 220 2.01 5.20 -54.31
N PRO A 221 2.42 5.99 -55.32
CA PRO A 221 1.47 6.73 -56.14
C PRO A 221 0.46 5.79 -56.81
N PRO A 222 -0.81 6.20 -56.98
CA PRO A 222 -1.88 5.36 -57.53
C PRO A 222 -1.59 4.74 -58.90
N TRP A 223 -0.64 5.32 -59.65
CA TRP A 223 -0.24 4.90 -60.99
C TRP A 223 1.04 4.04 -61.03
N THR A 224 1.56 3.60 -59.87
CA THR A 224 2.79 2.81 -59.77
C THR A 224 2.53 1.47 -59.07
N THR A 225 3.27 0.43 -59.46
CA THR A 225 3.21 -0.90 -58.82
C THR A 225 3.90 -0.87 -57.45
N ALA A 226 3.21 -1.37 -56.43
CA ALA A 226 3.69 -1.45 -55.05
C ALA A 226 4.50 -2.75 -54.82
N ASP A 227 5.64 -2.89 -55.50
CA ASP A 227 6.50 -4.08 -55.40
C ASP A 227 7.88 -3.79 -54.76
N ASP A 228 8.70 -4.83 -54.61
CA ASP A 228 10.06 -4.70 -54.05
C ASP A 228 10.95 -3.76 -54.87
N SER A 229 10.72 -3.64 -56.19
CA SER A 229 11.51 -2.75 -57.04
C SER A 229 11.28 -1.29 -56.66
N TYR A 230 10.05 -0.94 -56.27
CA TYR A 230 9.71 0.38 -55.75
C TYR A 230 10.49 0.68 -54.45
N SER A 231 10.47 -0.26 -53.50
CA SER A 231 11.18 -0.13 -52.20
C SER A 231 12.70 0.03 -52.35
N LYS A 232 13.30 -0.55 -53.39
CA LYS A 232 14.73 -0.46 -53.69
C LYS A 232 15.12 0.88 -54.33
N ALA A 233 14.19 1.49 -55.06
CA ALA A 233 14.43 2.73 -55.79
C ALA A 233 13.99 4.00 -55.03
N HIS A 234 13.20 3.88 -53.96
CA HIS A 234 12.58 5.02 -53.27
C HIS A 234 12.82 5.01 -51.76
N GLY A 235 12.92 6.20 -51.19
CA GLY A 235 13.04 6.39 -49.74
C GLY A 235 11.78 5.96 -49.00
N LYS A 236 11.98 5.38 -47.81
CA LYS A 236 10.90 5.00 -46.88
C LYS A 236 10.14 6.25 -46.42
N PHE A 237 8.82 6.15 -46.35
CA PHE A 237 7.97 7.17 -45.73
C PHE A 237 8.06 7.13 -44.20
N HIS A 238 7.98 5.94 -43.59
CA HIS A 238 8.20 5.77 -42.17
C HIS A 238 8.77 4.38 -41.84
N SER A 239 9.38 4.23 -40.66
CA SER A 239 9.89 2.96 -40.15
C SER A 239 9.56 2.83 -38.66
N TYR A 240 9.09 1.66 -38.23
CA TYR A 240 8.80 1.36 -36.83
C TYR A 240 9.52 0.08 -36.40
N ASN A 241 10.16 0.09 -35.23
CA ASN A 241 10.58 -1.17 -34.60
C ASN A 241 9.39 -1.78 -33.84
N LEU A 242 9.25 -3.09 -33.93
CA LEU A 242 8.32 -3.90 -33.16
C LEU A 242 9.12 -4.88 -32.31
N PHE A 243 8.83 -4.95 -31.01
CA PHE A 243 9.46 -5.88 -30.08
C PHE A 243 8.44 -6.88 -29.56
N VAL A 244 8.86 -8.13 -29.41
CA VAL A 244 8.01 -9.20 -28.85
C VAL A 244 7.82 -8.97 -27.35
N LEU A 245 6.56 -8.90 -26.90
CA LEU A 245 6.18 -8.91 -25.49
C LEU A 245 5.88 -10.32 -24.98
N MET A 246 5.22 -11.12 -25.81
CA MET A 246 4.86 -12.50 -25.50
C MET A 246 5.05 -13.38 -26.74
N HIS A 247 5.83 -14.44 -26.58
CA HIS A 247 6.10 -15.41 -27.63
C HIS A 247 4.89 -16.33 -27.87
N ALA A 248 4.87 -16.99 -29.04
CA ALA A 248 3.80 -17.91 -29.45
C ALA A 248 3.52 -19.07 -28.47
N ASN A 249 4.52 -19.48 -27.68
CA ASN A 249 4.41 -20.52 -26.66
C ASN A 249 3.83 -20.01 -25.32
N GLY A 250 3.44 -18.72 -25.25
CA GLY A 250 2.91 -18.10 -24.03
C GLY A 250 3.95 -17.58 -23.06
N THR A 251 5.25 -17.71 -23.35
CA THR A 251 6.29 -17.13 -22.49
C THR A 251 6.43 -15.64 -22.76
N ILE A 252 6.47 -14.85 -21.69
CA ILE A 252 6.74 -13.41 -21.74
C ILE A 252 8.23 -13.19 -21.97
N ASP A 253 8.58 -12.28 -22.89
CA ASP A 253 9.96 -11.78 -23.04
C ASP A 253 10.19 -10.74 -21.94
N GLU A 254 10.72 -11.15 -20.78
CA GLU A 254 10.84 -10.29 -19.59
C GLU A 254 11.70 -9.05 -19.84
N GLU A 255 12.69 -9.11 -20.74
CA GLU A 255 13.54 -7.96 -21.08
C GLU A 255 12.72 -6.88 -21.82
N HIS A 256 12.03 -7.28 -22.89
CA HIS A 256 11.18 -6.36 -23.64
C HIS A 256 9.97 -5.92 -22.84
N PHE A 257 9.38 -6.82 -22.04
CA PHE A 257 8.30 -6.48 -21.13
C PHE A 257 8.73 -5.43 -20.10
N SER A 258 9.91 -5.56 -19.48
CA SER A 258 10.42 -4.51 -18.58
C SER A 258 10.63 -3.17 -19.29
N ARG A 259 11.18 -3.16 -20.51
CA ARG A 259 11.29 -1.91 -21.31
C ARG A 259 9.94 -1.29 -21.66
N PHE A 260 8.94 -2.14 -21.92
CA PHE A 260 7.57 -1.70 -22.14
C PHE A 260 6.98 -1.07 -20.88
N MET A 261 7.23 -1.68 -19.72
CA MET A 261 6.81 -1.13 -18.43
C MET A 261 7.52 0.18 -18.10
N GLU A 262 8.82 0.30 -18.36
CA GLU A 262 9.56 1.57 -18.20
C GLU A 262 8.98 2.68 -19.09
N LYS A 263 8.51 2.37 -20.30
CA LYS A 263 7.85 3.34 -21.19
C LYS A 263 6.42 3.66 -20.78
N LEU A 264 5.69 2.69 -20.24
CA LEU A 264 4.44 2.92 -19.54
C LEU A 264 4.66 3.88 -18.39
N ASP A 265 5.57 3.56 -17.48
CA ASP A 265 5.95 4.39 -16.33
C ASP A 265 6.45 5.77 -16.76
N GLY A 266 7.16 5.85 -17.89
CA GLY A 266 7.63 7.09 -18.51
C GLY A 266 6.52 7.97 -19.12
N LEU A 267 5.36 7.40 -19.48
CA LEU A 267 4.15 8.15 -19.88
C LEU A 267 3.15 8.34 -18.72
N TYR A 268 3.33 7.61 -17.62
CA TYR A 268 2.66 7.79 -16.34
C TYR A 268 3.25 8.92 -15.49
N VAL A 269 4.19 9.72 -16.02
CA VAL A 269 4.60 11.00 -15.40
C VAL A 269 3.57 12.10 -15.72
N ILE A 270 2.28 11.78 -15.56
CA ILE A 270 1.33 12.69 -14.92
C ILE A 270 0.75 11.97 -13.68
N LYS A 271 1.62 11.34 -12.86
CA LYS A 271 1.54 11.59 -11.41
C LYS A 271 1.36 13.10 -11.29
N SER A 272 0.50 13.55 -10.36
CA SER A 272 0.57 14.91 -9.83
C SER A 272 2.02 15.39 -10.00
N THR A 273 2.25 16.45 -10.77
CA THR A 273 3.61 16.93 -11.10
C THR A 273 4.43 17.28 -9.85
N MET A 274 3.84 17.08 -8.67
CA MET A 274 4.42 17.17 -7.36
C MET A 274 4.69 15.76 -6.80
N GLN A 275 5.96 15.42 -6.60
CA GLN A 275 6.44 14.37 -5.70
C GLN A 275 5.91 14.65 -4.28
N VAL A 276 5.55 13.59 -3.54
CA VAL A 276 5.03 13.66 -2.18
C VAL A 276 5.91 12.78 -1.29
N LEU A 277 6.22 13.25 -0.07
CA LEU A 277 6.86 12.42 0.95
C LEU A 277 5.79 11.74 1.82
N VAL A 278 5.88 10.42 1.95
CA VAL A 278 5.07 9.63 2.86
C VAL A 278 5.89 9.34 4.12
N CYS A 279 5.41 9.83 5.26
CA CYS A 279 6.15 9.78 6.53
C CYS A 279 5.38 9.06 7.63
N MET A 280 6.09 8.33 8.50
CA MET A 280 5.52 7.62 9.65
C MET A 280 6.20 8.01 10.97
N SER A 281 5.40 8.24 12.01
CA SER A 281 5.83 8.86 13.28
C SER A 281 5.98 7.88 14.47
N GLY A 282 6.33 6.60 14.25
CA GLY A 282 6.45 5.53 15.27
C GLY A 282 5.14 4.87 15.75
N ASP A 283 5.27 3.73 16.46
CA ASP A 283 4.24 2.79 16.95
C ASP A 283 3.45 2.07 15.85
N PHE A 284 4.16 1.42 14.91
CA PHE A 284 3.54 0.63 13.85
C PHE A 284 3.96 -0.83 13.86
N VAL A 285 5.16 -1.18 14.35
CA VAL A 285 5.62 -2.58 14.40
C VAL A 285 4.80 -3.42 15.39
N GLY A 286 4.20 -2.78 16.39
CA GLY A 286 3.27 -3.37 17.34
C GLY A 286 2.49 -2.30 18.12
N PRO A 287 1.56 -2.69 19.00
CA PRO A 287 1.14 -4.06 19.27
C PRO A 287 -0.12 -4.45 18.46
N SER A 288 -0.10 -5.62 17.84
CA SER A 288 -1.29 -6.26 17.26
C SER A 288 -1.23 -7.77 17.42
N LEU A 289 -2.36 -8.46 17.27
CA LEU A 289 -2.35 -9.93 17.22
C LEU A 289 -1.42 -10.43 16.10
N THR A 290 -1.44 -9.75 14.94
CA THR A 290 -0.59 -10.09 13.80
C THR A 290 0.90 -9.85 14.11
N SER A 291 1.23 -8.80 14.87
CA SER A 291 2.62 -8.55 15.27
C SER A 291 3.15 -9.61 16.25
N SER A 292 2.30 -10.27 17.03
CA SER A 292 2.75 -11.29 18.00
C SER A 292 3.51 -12.46 17.35
N PHE A 293 3.07 -12.89 16.15
CA PHE A 293 3.67 -13.98 15.39
C PHE A 293 4.52 -13.54 14.20
N SER A 294 4.26 -12.36 13.62
CA SER A 294 5.08 -11.83 12.51
C SER A 294 6.21 -10.91 12.99
N LYS A 295 6.24 -10.57 14.29
CA LYS A 295 7.14 -9.58 14.90
C LYS A 295 7.19 -8.24 14.14
N GLY A 296 6.07 -7.90 13.46
CA GLY A 296 5.93 -6.67 12.66
C GLY A 296 6.15 -6.82 11.16
N ALA A 297 6.42 -8.01 10.62
CA ALA A 297 6.62 -8.22 9.16
C ALA A 297 5.48 -7.65 8.32
N HIS A 298 4.24 -7.94 8.72
CA HIS A 298 3.03 -7.48 8.05
C HIS A 298 2.96 -5.96 7.86
N ILE A 299 3.51 -5.20 8.81
CA ILE A 299 3.52 -3.74 8.75
C ILE A 299 4.64 -3.26 7.84
N ILE A 300 5.83 -3.87 7.89
CA ILE A 300 6.90 -3.54 6.94
C ILE A 300 6.45 -3.83 5.50
N ASP A 301 5.76 -4.94 5.28
CA ASP A 301 5.14 -5.30 4.01
C ASP A 301 4.15 -4.21 3.55
N ALA A 302 3.25 -3.77 4.43
CA ALA A 302 2.31 -2.69 4.14
C ALA A 302 3.00 -1.33 3.88
N MET A 303 4.02 -0.99 4.67
CA MET A 303 4.82 0.23 4.50
C MET A 303 5.53 0.26 3.15
N ASN A 304 6.13 -0.86 2.75
CA ASN A 304 6.79 -1.01 1.47
C ASN A 304 5.80 -0.88 0.31
N ALA A 305 4.61 -1.49 0.43
CA ALA A 305 3.58 -1.41 -0.59
C ALA A 305 3.00 0.00 -0.74
N VAL A 306 2.81 0.73 0.37
CA VAL A 306 2.39 2.14 0.36
C VAL A 306 3.50 3.07 -0.18
N GLY A 307 4.76 2.67 -0.06
CA GLY A 307 5.90 3.49 -0.45
C GLY A 307 6.25 4.54 0.60
N VAL A 308 6.33 4.14 1.87
CA VAL A 308 6.77 5.03 2.96
C VAL A 308 8.22 5.44 2.72
N ASP A 309 8.48 6.75 2.63
CA ASP A 309 9.82 7.30 2.40
C ASP A 309 10.63 7.41 3.68
N TYR A 310 10.00 7.89 4.76
CA TYR A 310 10.68 8.15 6.04
C TYR A 310 9.87 7.65 7.23
N ALA A 311 10.55 7.04 8.19
CA ALA A 311 9.96 6.60 9.45
C ALA A 311 10.84 6.97 10.65
N THR A 312 10.23 7.16 11.82
CA THR A 312 10.93 7.22 13.11
C THR A 312 10.38 6.15 14.05
N PHE A 313 11.02 5.99 15.20
CA PHE A 313 10.69 4.97 16.19
C PHE A 313 9.84 5.56 17.32
N GLY A 314 8.79 4.83 17.65
CA GLY A 314 8.00 4.94 18.87
C GLY A 314 8.40 3.88 19.89
N ASN A 315 7.67 3.85 20.99
CA ASN A 315 7.98 2.94 22.08
C ASN A 315 7.65 1.48 21.74
N HIS A 316 6.68 1.24 20.86
CA HIS A 316 6.24 -0.10 20.51
C HIS A 316 7.11 -0.79 19.44
N GLU A 317 7.99 -0.06 18.74
CA GLU A 317 9.02 -0.68 17.89
C GLU A 317 9.97 -1.62 18.67
N PHE A 318 10.09 -1.42 20.00
CA PHE A 318 10.98 -2.18 20.87
C PHE A 318 10.30 -3.33 21.61
N ASP A 319 9.02 -3.59 21.35
CA ASP A 319 8.21 -4.56 22.10
C ASP A 319 8.78 -5.99 22.03
N TYR A 320 9.43 -6.35 20.93
CA TYR A 320 10.05 -7.66 20.71
C TYR A 320 11.56 -7.67 21.02
N GLY A 321 12.07 -6.58 21.58
CA GLY A 321 13.48 -6.37 21.89
C GLY A 321 14.25 -5.70 20.76
N TYR A 322 15.35 -5.04 21.13
CA TYR A 322 16.16 -4.25 20.20
C TYR A 322 16.73 -5.08 19.03
N GLN A 323 17.21 -6.30 19.30
CA GLN A 323 17.76 -7.14 18.24
C GLN A 323 16.69 -7.56 17.24
N SER A 324 15.48 -7.88 17.71
CA SER A 324 14.34 -8.21 16.85
C SER A 324 13.97 -7.03 15.94
N LEU A 325 13.97 -5.80 16.47
CA LEU A 325 13.77 -4.60 15.67
C LEU A 325 14.84 -4.45 14.57
N VAL A 326 16.12 -4.60 14.91
CA VAL A 326 17.22 -4.49 13.95
C VAL A 326 17.10 -5.55 12.84
N ASN A 327 16.79 -6.78 13.22
CA ASN A 327 16.59 -7.89 12.29
C ASN A 327 15.35 -7.67 11.40
N ARG A 328 14.23 -7.22 11.99
CA ARG A 328 12.98 -6.87 11.30
C ARG A 328 13.23 -5.86 10.19
N LEU A 329 13.94 -4.78 10.48
CA LEU A 329 14.21 -3.74 9.48
C LEU A 329 15.07 -4.25 8.32
N GLN A 330 15.91 -5.25 8.57
CA GLN A 330 16.78 -5.87 7.57
C GLN A 330 16.13 -7.04 6.82
N GLY A 331 14.92 -7.44 7.19
CA GLY A 331 14.20 -8.57 6.57
C GLY A 331 14.65 -9.94 7.07
N PHE A 332 15.13 -10.03 8.32
CA PHE A 332 15.50 -11.31 8.94
C PHE A 332 14.40 -11.84 9.86
N ASP A 333 14.24 -13.17 9.85
CA ASP A 333 13.43 -13.91 10.82
C ASP A 333 14.27 -14.21 12.06
N ASP A 334 13.77 -13.78 13.22
CA ASP A 334 14.40 -14.00 14.52
C ASP A 334 14.31 -15.47 14.97
N ASP A 335 13.28 -16.18 14.50
CA ASP A 335 12.92 -17.52 14.97
C ASP A 335 13.41 -18.64 14.03
N ALA A 336 14.11 -18.30 12.93
CA ALA A 336 14.58 -19.25 11.92
C ALA A 336 15.51 -20.35 12.46
N GLN A 337 16.13 -20.18 13.64
CA GLN A 337 16.93 -21.21 14.31
C GLN A 337 16.13 -22.13 15.25
N ALA A 338 14.89 -21.79 15.60
CA ALA A 338 14.10 -22.51 16.60
C ALA A 338 13.31 -23.72 16.03
N GLY A 339 13.25 -23.89 14.71
CA GLY A 339 12.63 -25.06 14.07
C GLY A 339 11.12 -25.20 14.33
N ASP A 340 10.44 -24.11 14.71
CA ASP A 340 9.03 -24.09 15.10
C ASP A 340 8.06 -23.87 13.91
N GLY A 341 8.57 -23.82 12.68
CA GLY A 341 7.74 -23.83 11.48
C GLY A 341 7.05 -22.49 11.18
N ASN A 342 7.77 -21.38 11.30
CA ASN A 342 7.33 -20.06 10.81
C ASN A 342 7.41 -19.90 9.28
N GLU A 343 7.52 -20.99 8.50
CA GLU A 343 7.67 -20.99 7.04
C GLU A 343 6.58 -20.22 6.27
N GLU A 344 5.47 -19.83 6.90
CA GLU A 344 4.38 -19.06 6.27
C GLU A 344 4.55 -17.54 6.31
N VAL A 345 5.41 -16.97 7.18
CA VAL A 345 5.59 -15.51 7.29
C VAL A 345 6.83 -15.08 6.49
N ASP A 346 6.64 -14.16 5.54
CA ASP A 346 7.77 -13.50 4.87
C ASP A 346 8.25 -12.31 5.70
N TYR A 347 9.57 -12.10 5.72
CA TYR A 347 10.23 -11.04 6.46
C TYR A 347 10.84 -10.03 5.47
N PRO A 348 10.06 -9.08 4.92
CA PRO A 348 10.57 -8.10 3.97
C PRO A 348 11.56 -7.15 4.65
N LYS A 349 12.61 -6.76 3.91
CA LYS A 349 13.45 -5.63 4.30
C LYS A 349 12.65 -4.34 4.15
N SER A 350 12.78 -3.41 5.10
CA SER A 350 12.12 -2.10 4.98
C SER A 350 12.74 -1.27 3.87
N SER A 351 11.91 -0.67 3.01
CA SER A 351 12.34 0.29 1.97
C SER A 351 12.41 1.73 2.48
N ALA A 352 11.82 2.02 3.64
CA ALA A 352 11.80 3.35 4.23
C ALA A 352 13.17 3.75 4.80
N THR A 353 13.50 5.04 4.72
CA THR A 353 14.64 5.60 5.46
C THR A 353 14.22 5.83 6.92
N TRP A 354 14.79 5.04 7.83
CA TRP A 354 14.56 5.20 9.26
C TRP A 354 15.46 6.29 9.84
N LEU A 355 14.88 7.16 10.66
CA LEU A 355 15.54 8.29 11.29
C LEU A 355 15.53 8.17 12.81
N MET A 356 16.71 8.30 13.42
CA MET A 356 16.85 8.48 14.86
C MET A 356 18.04 9.36 15.18
N THR A 357 17.77 10.60 15.60
CA THR A 357 18.79 11.64 15.77
C THR A 357 19.47 11.54 17.12
N ASN A 358 18.68 11.34 18.18
CA ASN A 358 19.06 11.58 19.57
C ASN A 358 19.17 10.31 20.42
N MET A 359 18.87 9.13 19.86
CA MET A 359 19.15 7.85 20.51
C MET A 359 20.20 7.08 19.73
N SER A 360 21.11 6.43 20.44
CA SER A 360 22.19 5.65 19.83
C SER A 360 22.50 4.39 20.63
N GLU A 361 22.96 3.36 19.93
CA GLU A 361 23.44 2.13 20.54
C GLU A 361 24.74 2.40 21.30
N GLY A 362 24.77 2.10 22.60
CA GLY A 362 25.89 2.45 23.48
C GLY A 362 27.24 1.83 23.10
N LYS A 363 27.25 0.69 22.38
CA LYS A 363 28.51 0.02 21.97
C LYS A 363 29.10 0.59 20.68
N THR A 364 28.25 0.96 19.73
CA THR A 364 28.68 1.32 18.38
C THR A 364 28.58 2.82 18.10
N GLY A 365 27.75 3.54 18.86
CA GLY A 365 27.42 4.94 18.59
C GLY A 365 26.55 5.14 17.34
N HIS A 366 26.05 4.07 16.72
CA HIS A 366 25.08 4.18 15.63
C HIS A 366 23.70 4.59 16.15
N PRO A 367 22.89 5.29 15.33
CA PRO A 367 21.48 5.46 15.61
C PRO A 367 20.78 4.14 15.95
N VAL A 368 19.85 4.18 16.89
CA VAL A 368 19.02 3.02 17.24
C VAL A 368 18.21 2.59 16.01
N GLY A 369 18.18 1.29 15.71
CA GLY A 369 17.51 0.72 14.52
C GLY A 369 18.47 -0.01 13.58
N GLY A 370 19.78 0.09 13.83
CA GLY A 370 20.81 -0.62 13.09
C GLY A 370 21.61 0.29 12.16
N PRO A 371 22.56 -0.27 11.40
CA PRO A 371 23.55 0.50 10.64
C PRO A 371 22.93 1.35 9.51
N GLU A 372 21.73 0.99 9.03
CA GLU A 372 21.04 1.71 7.96
C GLU A 372 20.18 2.88 8.47
N THR A 373 19.97 2.98 9.79
CA THR A 373 19.26 4.12 10.39
C THR A 373 20.14 5.37 10.34
N LYS A 374 19.58 6.47 9.85
CA LYS A 374 20.29 7.76 9.75
C LYS A 374 19.95 8.66 10.94
N ARG A 375 20.90 9.54 11.30
CA ARG A 375 20.64 10.62 12.28
C ARG A 375 19.74 11.71 11.71
N CYS A 376 19.96 12.06 10.46
CA CYS A 376 19.22 13.05 9.72
C CYS A 376 19.41 12.78 8.23
N ASP A 377 18.58 13.40 7.39
CA ASP A 377 18.70 13.32 5.94
C ASP A 377 18.32 14.64 5.28
N ILE A 378 18.79 14.87 4.06
CA ILE A 378 18.24 15.93 3.20
C ILE A 378 17.84 15.29 1.89
N THR A 379 16.59 15.49 1.50
CA THR A 379 16.05 15.06 0.20
C THR A 379 15.53 16.26 -0.57
N GLU A 380 15.41 16.14 -1.89
CA GLU A 380 14.85 17.17 -2.75
C GLU A 380 13.49 16.71 -3.28
N VAL A 381 12.46 17.51 -3.04
CA VAL A 381 11.07 17.20 -3.40
C VAL A 381 10.52 18.41 -4.13
N ASN A 382 10.20 18.23 -5.41
CA ASN A 382 9.70 19.33 -6.26
C ASN A 382 10.61 20.56 -6.28
N GLY A 383 11.92 20.35 -6.28
CA GLY A 383 12.92 21.43 -6.26
C GLY A 383 13.11 22.11 -4.90
N VAL A 384 12.50 21.58 -3.83
CA VAL A 384 12.69 22.06 -2.46
C VAL A 384 13.55 21.07 -1.68
N ARG A 385 14.62 21.55 -1.05
CA ARG A 385 15.45 20.74 -0.17
C ARG A 385 14.84 20.63 1.22
N VAL A 386 14.37 19.44 1.56
CA VAL A 386 13.73 19.11 2.84
C VAL A 386 14.73 18.37 3.72
N GLY A 387 15.07 18.98 4.86
CA GLY A 387 15.85 18.31 5.91
C GLY A 387 14.94 17.54 6.86
N LEU A 388 15.28 16.30 7.18
CA LEU A 388 14.50 15.44 8.05
C LEU A 388 15.30 14.99 9.27
N ILE A 389 14.65 14.99 10.43
CA ILE A 389 15.17 14.46 11.70
C ILE A 389 14.13 13.56 12.37
N GLY A 390 14.59 12.51 13.05
CA GLY A 390 13.75 11.64 13.90
C GLY A 390 14.08 11.85 15.38
N LEU A 391 13.12 12.18 16.24
CA LEU A 391 13.37 12.47 17.66
C LEU A 391 12.42 11.71 18.58
N SER A 392 12.96 11.11 19.65
CA SER A 392 12.19 10.49 20.73
C SER A 392 12.89 10.74 22.05
N GLU A 393 12.15 11.25 23.05
CA GLU A 393 12.64 11.64 24.39
C GLU A 393 13.81 12.65 24.37
N ASP A 394 14.01 13.55 25.33
CA ASP A 394 15.15 14.52 25.33
C ASP A 394 15.54 15.15 23.96
N TYR A 395 14.62 15.96 23.43
CA TYR A 395 14.58 16.32 22.01
C TYR A 395 15.03 17.76 21.70
N ILE A 396 15.16 18.64 22.71
CA ILE A 396 15.32 20.09 22.47
C ILE A 396 16.73 20.44 22.03
N GLU A 397 17.75 20.01 22.78
CA GLU A 397 19.15 20.35 22.48
C GLU A 397 19.58 19.72 21.16
N THR A 398 19.44 18.40 21.04
CA THR A 398 19.76 17.65 19.82
C THR A 398 18.91 18.09 18.63
N GLY A 399 17.60 18.33 18.83
CA GLY A 399 16.71 18.82 17.78
C GLY A 399 17.16 20.18 17.24
N ARG A 400 17.59 21.09 18.12
CA ARG A 400 18.14 22.40 17.71
C ARG A 400 19.44 22.24 16.95
N GLU A 401 20.37 21.45 17.47
CA GLU A 401 21.68 21.22 16.84
C GLU A 401 21.51 20.72 15.40
N TYR A 402 20.71 19.67 15.22
CA TYR A 402 20.52 19.04 13.92
C TYR A 402 19.63 19.86 12.98
N ALA A 403 18.59 20.54 13.47
CA ALA A 403 17.81 21.46 12.64
C ALA A 403 18.70 22.58 12.10
N GLN A 404 19.55 23.19 12.95
CA GLN A 404 20.50 24.21 12.52
C GLN A 404 21.56 23.66 11.56
N LYS A 405 22.05 22.43 11.80
CA LYS A 405 22.96 21.74 10.89
C LYS A 405 22.35 21.58 9.49
N LEU A 406 21.13 21.06 9.41
CA LEU A 406 20.44 20.87 8.13
C LEU A 406 20.21 22.20 7.40
N LYS A 407 19.84 23.27 8.13
CA LYS A 407 19.74 24.62 7.56
C LYS A 407 21.09 25.10 7.00
N ARG A 408 22.21 24.89 7.71
CA ARG A 408 23.56 25.22 7.23
C ARG A 408 23.96 24.40 6.00
N GLU A 409 23.52 23.15 5.93
CA GLU A 409 23.70 22.26 4.76
C GLU A 409 22.74 22.58 3.62
N GLY A 410 21.88 23.60 3.78
CA GLY A 410 21.02 24.18 2.76
C GLY A 410 19.63 23.55 2.65
N ALA A 411 19.13 22.91 3.71
CA ALA A 411 17.72 22.58 3.82
C ALA A 411 16.87 23.87 3.88
N GLU A 412 15.89 23.98 3.01
CA GLU A 412 14.96 25.12 2.95
C GLU A 412 13.84 24.97 3.97
N VAL A 413 13.42 23.72 4.21
CA VAL A 413 12.43 23.32 5.22
C VAL A 413 13.03 22.20 6.07
N VAL A 414 12.80 22.24 7.38
CA VAL A 414 13.15 21.14 8.29
C VAL A 414 11.87 20.50 8.84
N VAL A 415 11.73 19.20 8.63
CA VAL A 415 10.64 18.37 9.14
C VAL A 415 11.16 17.45 10.25
N ALA A 416 10.51 17.47 11.40
CA ALA A 416 10.78 16.56 12.50
C ALA A 416 9.72 15.46 12.58
N LEU A 417 10.13 14.20 12.51
CA LEU A 417 9.30 13.05 12.86
C LEU A 417 9.51 12.72 14.34
N THR A 418 8.44 12.75 15.13
CA THR A 418 8.56 12.54 16.58
C THR A 418 7.59 11.49 17.11
N HIS A 419 8.00 10.83 18.19
CA HIS A 419 7.11 9.95 18.94
C HIS A 419 7.06 10.36 20.41
N ASN A 420 6.61 11.61 20.66
CA ASN A 420 6.51 12.18 22.01
C ASN A 420 5.07 12.52 22.36
N ARG A 421 4.79 12.80 23.64
CA ARG A 421 3.52 13.42 24.06
C ARG A 421 3.32 14.79 23.41
N PHE A 422 2.08 15.18 23.17
CA PHE A 422 1.71 16.39 22.42
C PHE A 422 2.19 17.68 23.10
N ASP A 423 2.23 17.72 24.43
CA ASP A 423 2.78 18.85 25.17
C ASP A 423 4.30 18.99 24.98
N ASN A 424 5.00 17.87 24.81
CA ASN A 424 6.41 17.84 24.50
C ASN A 424 6.68 18.33 23.06
N ASP A 425 5.87 17.91 22.09
CA ASP A 425 6.01 18.37 20.69
C ASP A 425 5.73 19.88 20.55
N LYS A 426 4.75 20.41 21.30
CA LYS A 426 4.52 21.86 21.39
C LYS A 426 5.72 22.59 21.99
N LYS A 427 6.33 22.03 23.04
CA LYS A 427 7.52 22.59 23.67
C LYS A 427 8.71 22.61 22.70
N LEU A 428 8.94 21.51 21.98
CA LEU A 428 10.00 21.40 20.98
C LEU A 428 9.87 22.48 19.90
N THR A 429 8.70 22.59 19.28
CA THR A 429 8.46 23.57 18.20
C THR A 429 8.48 25.02 18.67
N ALA A 430 8.20 25.27 19.95
CA ALA A 430 8.32 26.59 20.56
C ALA A 430 9.78 26.97 20.84
N GLU A 431 10.61 26.03 21.32
CA GLU A 431 12.01 26.27 21.69
C GLU A 431 13.01 26.07 20.55
N VAL A 432 12.60 25.40 19.47
CA VAL A 432 13.40 25.13 18.26
C VAL A 432 12.66 25.69 17.04
N PRO A 433 12.74 27.01 16.79
CA PRO A 433 12.06 27.64 15.67
C PRO A 433 12.58 27.19 14.29
N GLU A 434 13.75 26.55 14.24
CA GLU A 434 14.35 26.01 13.01
C GLU A 434 13.60 24.79 12.45
N ILE A 435 12.76 24.12 13.26
CA ILE A 435 11.86 23.05 12.80
C ILE A 435 10.60 23.68 12.22
N ASP A 436 10.38 23.56 10.92
CA ASP A 436 9.26 24.19 10.24
C ASP A 436 7.94 23.41 10.43
N LEU A 437 8.03 22.07 10.39
CA LEU A 437 6.91 21.15 10.56
C LEU A 437 7.33 19.97 11.45
N LEU A 438 6.46 19.59 12.37
CA LEU A 438 6.61 18.42 13.23
C LEU A 438 5.42 17.48 12.99
N LEU A 439 5.73 16.24 12.61
CA LEU A 439 4.78 15.13 12.47
C LEU A 439 4.98 14.19 13.65
N GLY A 440 3.96 14.06 14.51
CA GLY A 440 4.08 13.42 15.82
C GLY A 440 3.15 12.22 16.05
N GLY A 441 3.59 11.27 16.89
CA GLY A 441 2.84 10.06 17.32
C GLY A 441 2.45 10.04 18.81
N HIS A 442 2.33 8.85 19.42
CA HIS A 442 2.14 8.56 20.86
C HIS A 442 0.78 8.84 21.52
N ASP A 443 0.07 9.93 21.24
CA ASP A 443 -1.15 10.27 22.02
C ASP A 443 -2.47 9.74 21.44
N HIS A 444 -2.42 8.93 20.37
CA HIS A 444 -3.57 8.21 19.77
C HIS A 444 -4.76 9.08 19.31
N PHE A 445 -4.67 10.41 19.41
CA PHE A 445 -5.69 11.34 18.93
C PHE A 445 -5.25 12.10 17.68
N TYR A 446 -6.22 12.53 16.88
CA TYR A 446 -5.99 13.52 15.85
C TYR A 446 -5.87 14.91 16.46
N LYS A 447 -4.76 15.62 16.24
CA LYS A 447 -4.61 16.99 16.75
C LYS A 447 -3.61 17.82 15.96
N ARG A 448 -3.90 19.12 15.90
CA ARG A 448 -3.02 20.15 15.34
C ARG A 448 -2.71 21.17 16.42
N ALA A 449 -1.46 21.62 16.51
CA ALA A 449 -1.11 22.74 17.38
C ALA A 449 -1.07 24.06 16.61
N ASP A 450 -1.35 25.15 17.33
CA ASP A 450 -1.25 26.56 16.92
C ASP A 450 -2.04 26.97 15.65
N LYS A 451 -2.06 28.30 15.37
CA LYS A 451 -2.70 28.86 14.15
C LYS A 451 -1.87 28.61 12.89
N LYS A 452 -0.62 28.18 13.04
CA LYS A 452 0.34 27.94 11.96
C LYS A 452 0.45 26.46 11.60
N HIS A 453 -0.22 25.56 12.32
CA HIS A 453 -0.24 24.11 12.11
C HIS A 453 1.12 23.41 12.18
N ARG A 454 2.07 23.93 12.98
CA ARG A 454 3.46 23.41 13.03
C ARG A 454 3.60 22.03 13.65
N VAL A 455 2.63 21.57 14.43
CA VAL A 455 2.59 20.22 15.01
C VAL A 455 1.34 19.53 14.52
N VAL A 456 1.50 18.36 13.90
CA VAL A 456 0.39 17.55 13.40
C VAL A 456 0.50 16.12 13.90
N LYS A 457 -0.59 15.60 14.46
CA LYS A 457 -0.77 14.19 14.84
C LYS A 457 -1.94 13.61 14.09
N SER A 458 -1.71 12.49 13.40
CA SER A 458 -2.70 11.83 12.55
C SER A 458 -3.61 10.86 13.30
N GLY A 459 -3.50 10.73 14.62
CA GLY A 459 -4.28 9.77 15.41
C GLY A 459 -3.66 8.37 15.42
N GLU A 460 -4.49 7.34 15.37
CA GLU A 460 -4.10 5.93 15.50
C GLU A 460 -4.82 5.04 14.47
N GLU A 461 -4.33 3.80 14.32
CA GLU A 461 -5.01 2.70 13.61
C GLU A 461 -5.37 3.02 12.15
N TRP A 462 -4.60 3.91 11.50
CA TRP A 462 -4.81 4.31 10.10
C TRP A 462 -6.20 4.90 9.80
N ARG A 463 -6.98 5.26 10.83
CA ARG A 463 -8.33 5.84 10.68
C ARG A 463 -8.32 7.18 9.95
N TRP A 464 -7.19 7.87 9.99
CA TRP A 464 -7.02 9.17 9.38
C TRP A 464 -5.68 9.28 8.66
N LEU A 465 -5.74 9.78 7.43
CA LEU A 465 -4.59 10.22 6.67
C LEU A 465 -4.49 11.75 6.76
N THR A 466 -3.30 12.25 7.10
CA THR A 466 -3.03 13.69 7.05
C THR A 466 -2.23 14.01 5.79
N HIS A 467 -2.73 14.95 4.99
CA HIS A 467 -2.01 15.52 3.86
C HIS A 467 -1.61 16.96 4.18
N THR A 468 -0.31 17.25 4.16
CA THR A 468 0.22 18.59 4.42
C THR A 468 0.88 19.15 3.17
N ILE A 469 0.44 20.33 2.72
CA ILE A 469 1.00 21.03 1.56
C ILE A 469 1.82 22.21 2.08
N LEU A 470 3.09 22.24 1.71
CA LEU A 470 4.03 23.31 2.04
C LEU A 470 4.30 24.16 0.80
N HIS A 471 4.02 25.46 0.88
CA HIS A 471 4.40 26.43 -0.15
C HIS A 471 5.70 27.10 0.28
N VAL A 472 6.78 26.79 -0.44
CA VAL A 472 8.14 27.22 -0.11
C VAL A 472 8.65 28.16 -1.20
N GLY A 473 8.93 29.41 -0.82
CA GLY A 473 9.65 30.38 -1.64
C GLY A 473 11.11 30.43 -1.18
N LYS A 474 11.59 31.60 -0.75
CA LYS A 474 12.91 31.71 -0.07
C LYS A 474 12.93 31.08 1.34
N LYS A 475 11.76 30.79 1.88
CA LYS A 475 11.47 30.15 3.17
C LYS A 475 10.04 29.59 3.08
N LEU A 476 9.59 28.85 4.10
CA LEU A 476 8.19 28.43 4.19
C LEU A 476 7.27 29.67 4.26
N GLU A 477 6.37 29.82 3.29
CA GLU A 477 5.46 30.96 3.19
C GLU A 477 4.04 30.62 3.68
N LYS A 478 3.56 29.43 3.31
CA LYS A 478 2.21 28.96 3.65
C LYS A 478 2.21 27.44 3.85
N MET A 479 1.39 26.98 4.78
CA MET A 479 1.12 25.57 5.01
C MET A 479 -0.39 25.34 5.08
N SER A 480 -0.87 24.28 4.44
CA SER A 480 -2.23 23.76 4.61
C SER A 480 -2.19 22.30 5.02
N VAL A 481 -3.12 21.92 5.90
CA VAL A 481 -3.22 20.56 6.43
C VAL A 481 -4.65 20.08 6.24
N GLU A 482 -4.79 18.96 5.54
CA GLU A 482 -6.06 18.28 5.29
C GLU A 482 -6.06 16.92 6.00
N ARG A 483 -7.23 16.52 6.46
CA ARG A 483 -7.47 15.19 7.04
C ARG A 483 -8.42 14.45 6.09
N TYR A 484 -8.10 13.21 5.80
CA TYR A 484 -8.99 12.28 5.14
C TYR A 484 -9.33 11.17 6.12
N ASP A 485 -10.61 10.86 6.24
CA ASP A 485 -11.11 9.77 7.05
C ASP A 485 -11.04 8.49 6.21
N VAL A 486 -10.45 7.44 6.77
CA VAL A 486 -10.34 6.12 6.13
C VAL A 486 -11.41 5.25 6.77
N ASP A 487 -12.59 5.28 6.16
CA ASP A 487 -13.76 4.51 6.58
C ASP A 487 -14.23 3.60 5.44
N SER A 488 -15.45 3.04 5.59
CA SER A 488 -16.02 2.11 4.60
C SER A 488 -16.35 2.74 3.26
N ASP A 489 -16.30 4.08 3.13
CA ASP A 489 -16.59 4.78 1.89
C ASP A 489 -15.35 4.89 0.99
N VAL A 490 -14.17 4.48 1.48
CA VAL A 490 -12.93 4.39 0.71
C VAL A 490 -12.76 2.96 0.19
N ASP A 491 -12.74 2.81 -1.14
CA ASP A 491 -12.50 1.52 -1.78
C ASP A 491 -11.13 0.94 -1.38
N CYS A 492 -11.11 -0.34 -1.04
CA CYS A 492 -9.88 -1.06 -0.73
C CYS A 492 -9.08 -1.31 -2.01
N ASP A 493 -7.76 -1.03 -1.97
CA ASP A 493 -6.86 -1.37 -3.07
C ASP A 493 -6.69 -2.90 -3.16
N PRO A 494 -6.96 -3.54 -4.32
CA PRO A 494 -6.86 -4.99 -4.46
C PRO A 494 -5.48 -5.56 -4.13
N SER A 495 -4.40 -4.83 -4.42
CA SER A 495 -3.03 -5.29 -4.15
C SER A 495 -2.71 -5.29 -2.65
N ILE A 496 -3.22 -4.31 -1.90
CA ILE A 496 -3.11 -4.27 -0.44
C ILE A 496 -4.04 -5.30 0.20
N GLN A 497 -5.23 -5.52 -0.37
CA GLN A 497 -6.17 -6.52 0.13
C GLN A 497 -5.58 -7.92 0.11
N GLU A 498 -4.81 -8.27 -0.93
CA GLU A 498 -4.13 -9.58 -0.97
C GLU A 498 -3.11 -9.77 0.15
N LEU A 499 -2.41 -8.70 0.52
CA LEU A 499 -1.47 -8.69 1.65
C LEU A 499 -2.23 -8.85 2.97
N VAL A 500 -3.37 -8.15 3.15
CA VAL A 500 -4.26 -8.34 4.30
C VAL A 500 -4.75 -9.79 4.38
N ASP A 501 -5.20 -10.35 3.26
CA ASP A 501 -5.70 -11.73 3.20
C ASP A 501 -4.61 -12.77 3.52
N LYS A 502 -3.38 -12.54 3.07
CA LYS A 502 -2.22 -13.38 3.41
C LYS A 502 -2.04 -13.47 4.92
N TYR A 503 -1.89 -12.33 5.60
CA TYR A 503 -1.67 -12.33 7.05
C TYR A 503 -2.90 -12.79 7.84
N THR A 504 -4.10 -12.55 7.30
CA THR A 504 -5.35 -13.08 7.87
C THR A 504 -5.39 -14.60 7.85
N ARG A 505 -5.00 -15.25 6.74
CA ARG A 505 -4.94 -16.72 6.66
C ARG A 505 -3.95 -17.32 7.67
N ILE A 506 -2.75 -16.74 7.77
CA ILE A 506 -1.72 -17.19 8.73
C ILE A 506 -2.24 -17.06 10.17
N ARG A 507 -2.84 -15.91 10.49
CA ARG A 507 -3.48 -15.68 11.78
C ARG A 507 -4.55 -16.74 12.06
N ASP A 508 -5.43 -16.99 11.10
CA ASP A 508 -6.58 -17.85 11.29
C ASP A 508 -6.16 -19.31 11.50
N ASN A 509 -5.19 -19.80 10.72
CA ASN A 509 -4.60 -21.12 10.88
C ASN A 509 -3.97 -21.33 12.26
N LYS A 510 -3.28 -20.30 12.79
CA LYS A 510 -2.58 -20.39 14.08
C LYS A 510 -3.49 -20.19 15.29
N PHE A 511 -4.46 -19.27 15.20
CA PHE A 511 -5.11 -18.71 16.38
C PHE A 511 -6.63 -18.89 16.44
N MET A 512 -7.32 -19.34 15.38
CA MET A 512 -8.79 -19.47 15.41
C MET A 512 -9.31 -20.75 16.09
N LYS A 513 -8.43 -21.54 16.71
CA LYS A 513 -8.84 -22.66 17.56
C LYS A 513 -9.69 -22.15 18.72
N VAL A 514 -10.93 -22.63 18.82
CA VAL A 514 -11.82 -22.39 19.97
C VAL A 514 -11.21 -23.02 21.21
N ILE A 515 -11.00 -22.22 22.26
CA ILE A 515 -10.43 -22.67 23.54
C ILE A 515 -11.49 -22.81 24.62
N CYS A 516 -12.56 -22.02 24.57
CA CYS A 516 -13.72 -22.16 25.46
C CYS A 516 -14.97 -21.46 24.91
N GLN A 517 -16.09 -21.64 25.61
CA GLN A 517 -17.33 -20.89 25.40
C GLN A 517 -17.45 -19.80 26.46
N ILE A 518 -17.82 -18.57 26.08
CA ILE A 518 -18.13 -17.48 27.03
C ILE A 518 -19.64 -17.28 27.15
N LYS A 519 -20.14 -17.13 28.39
CA LYS A 519 -21.59 -17.03 28.70
C LYS A 519 -22.11 -15.61 28.84
N ALA A 520 -21.20 -14.64 28.87
CA ALA A 520 -21.51 -13.22 28.89
C ALA A 520 -20.47 -12.51 28.01
N PRO A 521 -20.80 -11.34 27.44
CA PRO A 521 -19.84 -10.58 26.65
C PRO A 521 -18.56 -10.33 27.46
N PHE A 522 -17.41 -10.63 26.85
CA PHE A 522 -16.11 -10.31 27.42
C PHE A 522 -15.68 -8.95 26.87
N ASP A 523 -15.88 -7.92 27.66
CA ASP A 523 -15.46 -6.57 27.32
C ASP A 523 -13.96 -6.41 27.60
N ALA A 524 -13.18 -6.36 26.53
CA ALA A 524 -11.74 -6.18 26.57
C ALA A 524 -11.33 -4.74 26.23
N THR A 525 -12.28 -3.81 26.09
CA THR A 525 -11.97 -2.42 25.71
C THR A 525 -11.18 -1.70 26.80
N GLU A 526 -10.40 -0.69 26.41
CA GLU A 526 -9.70 0.16 27.36
C GLU A 526 -10.67 0.89 28.31
N GLU A 527 -11.86 1.24 27.83
CA GLU A 527 -12.93 1.84 28.65
C GLU A 527 -13.32 0.92 29.80
N CYS A 528 -13.51 -0.38 29.54
CA CYS A 528 -13.76 -1.34 30.60
C CYS A 528 -12.51 -1.54 31.47
N CYS A 529 -11.39 -1.93 30.87
CA CYS A 529 -10.21 -2.38 31.60
C CYS A 529 -9.50 -1.28 32.41
N ARG A 530 -9.64 0.01 32.05
CA ARG A 530 -8.95 1.14 32.71
C ARG A 530 -9.85 2.02 33.59
N TYR A 531 -11.16 1.78 33.62
CA TYR A 531 -12.10 2.61 34.39
C TYR A 531 -12.99 1.83 35.36
N GLN A 532 -13.27 0.55 35.11
CA GLN A 532 -14.24 -0.21 35.89
C GLN A 532 -13.90 -1.72 36.00
N GLU A 533 -14.74 -2.48 36.68
CA GLU A 533 -14.62 -3.94 36.78
C GLU A 533 -15.14 -4.62 35.51
N GLY A 534 -14.46 -5.68 35.06
CA GLY A 534 -14.84 -6.46 33.88
C GLY A 534 -15.03 -7.95 34.19
N VAL A 535 -16.01 -8.57 33.55
CA VAL A 535 -16.24 -10.03 33.65
C VAL A 535 -15.02 -10.82 33.16
N MET A 536 -14.45 -10.39 32.03
CA MET A 536 -13.28 -11.02 31.41
C MET A 536 -12.04 -10.94 32.31
N THR A 537 -11.75 -9.75 32.83
CA THR A 537 -10.56 -9.49 33.65
C THR A 537 -10.61 -10.29 34.94
N ASN A 538 -11.79 -10.36 35.57
CA ASN A 538 -12.06 -11.22 36.73
C ASN A 538 -11.80 -12.71 36.43
N TRP A 539 -12.36 -13.22 35.33
CA TRP A 539 -12.21 -14.62 34.96
C TRP A 539 -10.74 -14.99 34.69
N ILE A 540 -10.00 -14.13 34.00
CA ILE A 540 -8.56 -14.33 33.76
C ILE A 540 -7.78 -14.33 35.08
N CYS A 541 -8.10 -13.41 36.01
CA CYS A 541 -7.46 -13.39 37.32
C CYS A 541 -7.78 -14.65 38.13
N ASP A 542 -8.99 -15.23 38.01
CA ASP A 542 -9.32 -16.51 38.63
C ASP A 542 -8.47 -17.64 38.06
N ALA A 543 -8.36 -17.72 36.73
CA ALA A 543 -7.54 -18.72 36.07
C ALA A 543 -6.08 -18.66 36.53
N ILE A 544 -5.50 -17.45 36.58
CA ILE A 544 -4.14 -17.23 37.09
C ILE A 544 -4.01 -17.68 38.55
N ALA A 545 -4.93 -17.27 39.42
CA ALA A 545 -4.85 -17.60 40.84
C ALA A 545 -5.00 -19.11 41.09
N GLU A 546 -5.82 -19.80 40.31
CA GLU A 546 -6.04 -21.24 40.46
C GLU A 546 -4.88 -22.10 39.93
N ASP A 547 -4.26 -21.72 38.83
CA ASP A 547 -3.06 -22.40 38.31
C ASP A 547 -1.92 -22.39 39.33
N TYR A 548 -1.73 -21.26 39.99
CA TYR A 548 -0.83 -21.18 41.13
C TYR A 548 -1.48 -21.61 42.45
N SER A 549 -2.52 -22.46 42.48
CA SER A 549 -3.15 -22.92 43.74
C SER A 549 -2.95 -24.41 44.05
N GLU A 550 -2.23 -25.15 43.19
CA GLU A 550 -2.00 -26.58 43.40
C GLU A 550 -0.89 -26.86 44.43
N LYS A 551 -1.34 -27.41 45.56
CA LYS A 551 -0.57 -27.77 46.77
C LYS A 551 0.39 -28.95 46.62
N ASP A 552 0.61 -29.46 45.41
CA ASP A 552 1.49 -30.62 45.15
C ASP A 552 2.93 -30.24 44.77
N GLY A 553 3.34 -29.01 45.15
CA GLY A 553 4.68 -28.86 45.70
C GLY A 553 5.64 -27.86 45.08
N LEU A 554 5.21 -26.73 44.49
CA LEU A 554 6.12 -25.56 44.41
C LEU A 554 5.51 -24.16 44.16
N GLN A 555 4.21 -23.96 43.90
CA GLN A 555 3.70 -22.59 43.65
C GLN A 555 2.29 -22.40 44.22
N SER A 556 2.15 -21.57 45.27
CA SER A 556 0.85 -21.16 45.84
C SER A 556 0.66 -19.63 45.75
N ALA A 557 -0.51 -19.19 45.29
CA ALA A 557 -0.97 -17.81 45.33
C ALA A 557 -2.30 -17.73 46.10
N ASP A 558 -2.41 -16.78 47.03
CA ASP A 558 -3.65 -16.49 47.74
C ASP A 558 -4.68 -15.81 46.84
N PHE A 559 -4.22 -14.97 45.91
CA PHE A 559 -5.01 -14.26 44.91
C PHE A 559 -4.12 -13.69 43.79
N ALA A 560 -4.75 -13.34 42.66
CA ALA A 560 -4.10 -12.63 41.56
C ALA A 560 -4.53 -11.15 41.53
N MET A 561 -3.61 -10.28 41.09
CA MET A 561 -3.84 -8.85 40.94
C MET A 561 -3.10 -8.31 39.71
N ILE A 562 -3.84 -7.91 38.68
CA ILE A 562 -3.30 -7.51 37.38
C ILE A 562 -3.76 -6.08 37.04
N MET A 563 -2.84 -5.23 36.57
CA MET A 563 -3.19 -3.88 36.11
C MET A 563 -3.99 -3.90 34.80
N GLY A 564 -4.96 -2.99 34.70
CA GLY A 564 -5.81 -2.78 33.51
C GLY A 564 -5.03 -2.59 32.21
N LEU A 565 -3.88 -1.91 32.25
CA LEU A 565 -3.01 -1.67 31.10
C LEU A 565 -2.50 -2.95 30.43
N HIS A 566 -2.40 -4.07 31.16
CA HIS A 566 -1.96 -5.33 30.59
C HIS A 566 -3.04 -6.03 29.76
N PHE A 567 -4.31 -5.68 29.97
CA PHE A 567 -5.40 -6.11 29.11
C PHE A 567 -5.48 -5.10 27.96
N ALA A 568 -4.95 -5.46 26.79
CA ALA A 568 -4.77 -4.57 25.64
C ALA A 568 -5.79 -4.82 24.52
N GLY A 569 -6.93 -5.46 24.84
CA GLY A 569 -8.01 -5.62 23.88
C GLY A 569 -8.62 -4.28 23.47
N LYS A 570 -9.25 -4.26 22.29
CA LYS A 570 -9.95 -3.07 21.76
C LYS A 570 -11.39 -3.36 21.36
N GLN A 571 -11.94 -4.49 21.81
CA GLN A 571 -13.26 -4.95 21.39
C GLN A 571 -14.01 -5.69 22.50
N VAL A 572 -15.32 -5.83 22.30
CA VAL A 572 -16.18 -6.69 23.10
C VAL A 572 -16.35 -8.03 22.37
N PHE A 573 -15.95 -9.12 23.00
CA PHE A 573 -16.18 -10.46 22.46
C PHE A 573 -17.61 -10.90 22.79
N PRO A 574 -18.42 -11.27 21.78
CA PRO A 574 -19.81 -11.68 22.00
C PRO A 574 -19.90 -13.06 22.66
N VAL A 575 -21.05 -13.36 23.25
CA VAL A 575 -21.37 -14.70 23.80
C VAL A 575 -21.15 -15.78 22.72
N GLY A 576 -20.49 -16.88 23.09
CA GLY A 576 -20.17 -17.99 22.19
C GLY A 576 -18.70 -18.36 22.20
N ASP A 577 -18.16 -18.66 21.02
CA ASP A 577 -16.78 -19.13 20.84
C ASP A 577 -15.75 -18.07 21.25
N PHE A 578 -14.86 -18.46 22.16
CA PHE A 578 -13.67 -17.70 22.49
C PHE A 578 -12.45 -18.48 22.01
N THR A 579 -11.67 -17.90 21.09
CA THR A 579 -10.54 -18.57 20.43
C THR A 579 -9.22 -18.22 21.10
N LEU A 580 -8.16 -18.96 20.75
CA LEU A 580 -6.80 -18.60 21.15
C LEU A 580 -6.44 -17.19 20.66
N GLY A 581 -6.89 -16.81 19.47
CA GLY A 581 -6.73 -15.47 18.90
C GLY A 581 -7.44 -14.41 19.74
N SER A 582 -8.64 -14.69 20.25
CA SER A 582 -9.33 -13.80 21.18
C SER A 582 -8.49 -13.56 22.45
N LEU A 583 -7.91 -14.61 23.04
CA LEU A 583 -7.04 -14.48 24.21
C LEU A 583 -5.73 -13.72 23.90
N MET A 584 -5.12 -14.00 22.74
CA MET A 584 -3.93 -13.31 22.27
C MET A 584 -4.21 -11.83 21.92
N CYS A 585 -5.42 -11.47 21.50
CA CYS A 585 -5.83 -10.06 21.37
C CYS A 585 -5.91 -9.35 22.72
N VAL A 586 -6.28 -10.05 23.80
CA VAL A 586 -6.32 -9.48 25.15
C VAL A 586 -4.90 -9.29 25.69
N PHE A 587 -4.00 -10.23 25.42
CA PHE A 587 -2.58 -10.17 25.76
C PHE A 587 -1.68 -10.33 24.51
N PRO A 588 -1.52 -9.27 23.70
CA PRO A 588 -0.73 -9.34 22.46
C PRO A 588 0.78 -9.35 22.72
N LYS A 589 1.19 -8.98 23.94
CA LYS A 589 2.59 -8.98 24.39
C LYS A 589 2.84 -10.13 25.37
N PRO A 590 4.09 -10.60 25.49
CA PRO A 590 4.49 -11.44 26.61
C PRO A 590 4.12 -10.76 27.93
N CYS A 591 3.34 -11.46 28.75
CA CYS A 591 2.88 -11.03 30.04
C CYS A 591 3.09 -12.20 31.00
N GLN A 592 4.27 -12.24 31.61
CA GLN A 592 4.61 -13.28 32.57
C GLN A 592 3.99 -12.96 33.93
N ILE A 593 3.48 -14.00 34.58
CA ILE A 593 3.02 -13.92 35.96
C ILE A 593 4.08 -14.50 36.88
N VAL A 594 4.36 -13.77 37.95
CA VAL A 594 5.22 -14.16 39.07
C VAL A 594 4.42 -14.11 40.36
N VAL A 595 4.90 -14.80 41.38
CA VAL A 595 4.25 -14.85 42.69
C VAL A 595 5.17 -14.21 43.72
N LEU A 596 4.68 -13.14 44.36
CA LEU A 596 5.42 -12.39 45.38
C LEU A 596 4.81 -12.61 46.76
N LYS A 597 5.65 -12.61 47.79
CA LYS A 597 5.21 -12.47 49.18
C LYS A 597 5.11 -10.99 49.53
N LEU A 598 3.88 -10.49 49.69
CA LEU A 598 3.60 -9.10 50.04
C LEU A 598 2.92 -9.00 51.40
N LYS A 599 3.28 -7.99 52.20
CA LYS A 599 2.49 -7.68 53.40
C LYS A 599 1.12 -7.15 52.99
N GLY A 600 0.09 -7.37 53.80
CA GLY A 600 -1.24 -6.82 53.54
C GLY A 600 -1.24 -5.30 53.38
N SER A 601 -0.32 -4.60 54.06
CA SER A 601 -0.07 -3.16 53.88
C SER A 601 0.44 -2.82 52.48
N ASP A 602 1.35 -3.62 51.90
CA ASP A 602 1.84 -3.42 50.53
C ASP A 602 0.77 -3.76 49.48
N VAL A 603 -0.11 -4.74 49.76
CA VAL A 603 -1.28 -5.03 48.91
C VAL A 603 -2.22 -3.82 48.88
N ILE A 604 -2.59 -3.26 50.04
CA ILE A 604 -3.42 -2.04 50.12
C ILE A 604 -2.76 -0.90 49.35
N LYS A 605 -1.47 -0.65 49.59
CA LYS A 605 -0.69 0.39 48.91
C LYS A 605 -0.70 0.22 47.39
N SER A 606 -0.70 -1.02 46.91
CA SER A 606 -0.80 -1.34 45.48
C SER A 606 -2.17 -1.01 44.92
N LEU A 607 -3.26 -1.35 45.63
CA LEU A 607 -4.61 -0.95 45.26
C LEU A 607 -4.79 0.57 45.23
N GLU A 608 -4.24 1.30 46.21
CA GLU A 608 -4.27 2.77 46.26
C GLU A 608 -3.51 3.39 45.07
N ARG A 609 -2.32 2.86 44.76
CA ARG A 609 -1.58 3.25 43.56
C ARG A 609 -2.40 2.97 42.31
N GLY A 610 -3.08 1.82 42.28
CA GLY A 610 -3.85 1.35 41.15
C GLY A 610 -5.02 2.24 40.78
N CYS A 611 -5.64 2.95 41.73
CA CYS A 611 -6.81 3.80 41.50
C CYS A 611 -6.51 5.29 41.39
N MET A 612 -5.24 5.73 41.49
CA MET A 612 -4.87 7.15 41.62
C MET A 612 -5.45 8.09 40.55
N SER A 613 -5.58 7.64 39.30
CA SER A 613 -5.99 8.50 38.19
C SER A 613 -7.50 8.61 38.00
N LEU A 614 -8.28 7.72 38.62
CA LEU A 614 -9.75 7.74 38.49
C LEU A 614 -10.33 9.09 38.97
N PRO A 615 -11.41 9.60 38.34
CA PRO A 615 -12.20 9.01 37.26
C PRO A 615 -11.63 9.22 35.85
N LYS A 616 -10.41 9.77 35.72
CA LYS A 616 -9.71 9.78 34.43
C LYS A 616 -9.17 8.38 34.14
N GLU A 617 -8.73 8.18 32.90
CA GLU A 617 -8.11 6.94 32.47
C GLU A 617 -7.07 6.43 33.47
N CYS A 618 -7.25 5.20 33.92
CA CYS A 618 -6.44 4.61 34.98
C CYS A 618 -5.92 3.24 34.56
N GLY A 619 -4.91 3.23 33.69
CA GLY A 619 -4.24 1.99 33.26
C GLY A 619 -3.68 1.15 34.43
N SER A 620 -3.50 1.72 35.61
CA SER A 620 -3.07 1.02 36.81
C SER A 620 -4.19 0.33 37.61
N LEU A 621 -5.47 0.45 37.21
CA LEU A 621 -6.60 -0.15 37.94
C LEU A 621 -6.39 -1.67 38.09
N HIS A 622 -6.48 -2.18 39.32
CA HIS A 622 -6.19 -3.57 39.60
C HIS A 622 -7.44 -4.45 39.51
N HIS A 623 -7.45 -5.34 38.51
CA HIS A 623 -8.39 -6.45 38.43
C HIS A 623 -7.89 -7.60 39.31
N THR A 624 -8.80 -8.31 39.95
CA THR A 624 -8.47 -9.26 41.01
C THR A 624 -9.17 -10.61 40.82
N SER A 625 -8.57 -11.67 41.35
CA SER A 625 -9.27 -12.96 41.47
C SER A 625 -10.35 -12.91 42.56
N ALA A 626 -11.27 -13.88 42.58
CA ALA A 626 -12.42 -13.92 43.47
C ALA A 626 -12.06 -13.83 44.97
N ALA A 627 -10.82 -14.19 45.31
CA ALA A 627 -10.32 -14.14 46.67
C ALA A 627 -10.02 -12.72 47.17
N LEU A 628 -9.86 -11.70 46.31
CA LEU A 628 -9.58 -10.33 46.73
C LEU A 628 -10.69 -9.38 46.25
N THR A 629 -11.35 -8.68 47.17
CA THR A 629 -12.33 -7.64 46.87
C THR A 629 -12.01 -6.34 47.59
N TYR A 630 -12.37 -5.20 46.99
CA TYR A 630 -12.12 -3.88 47.56
C TYR A 630 -13.08 -2.83 47.00
N LYS A 631 -13.14 -1.68 47.67
CA LYS A 631 -13.93 -0.52 47.26
C LYS A 631 -13.02 0.67 47.03
N ILE A 632 -13.36 1.49 46.05
CA ILE A 632 -12.70 2.75 45.73
C ILE A 632 -13.70 3.86 46.01
N LYS A 633 -13.28 4.84 46.82
CA LYS A 633 -14.01 6.08 47.00
C LYS A 633 -13.29 7.18 46.22
N LEU A 634 -13.98 7.79 45.27
CA LEU A 634 -13.40 8.84 44.45
C LEU A 634 -13.20 10.11 45.28
N GLY A 635 -11.99 10.66 45.19
CA GLY A 635 -11.64 11.94 45.79
C GLY A 635 -12.40 13.09 45.12
N LYS A 636 -12.78 14.09 45.91
CA LYS A 636 -13.37 15.34 45.40
C LYS A 636 -12.30 16.44 45.31
N GLY A 637 -12.23 17.13 44.18
CA GLY A 637 -11.29 18.24 43.96
C GLY A 637 -9.83 17.78 43.93
N LYS A 638 -9.03 18.19 44.93
CA LYS A 638 -7.62 17.77 45.07
C LYS A 638 -7.42 16.55 45.98
N ALA A 639 -8.49 16.03 46.58
CA ALA A 639 -8.39 14.85 47.43
C ALA A 639 -8.01 13.63 46.59
N ALA A 640 -7.13 12.78 47.12
CA ALA A 640 -6.78 11.51 46.50
C ALA A 640 -7.94 10.51 46.60
N ASN A 641 -7.95 9.53 45.70
CA ASN A 641 -8.84 8.38 45.80
C ASN A 641 -8.45 7.51 46.99
N GLU A 642 -9.44 6.91 47.64
CA GLU A 642 -9.25 6.10 48.83
C GLU A 642 -9.67 4.66 48.57
N VAL A 643 -8.84 3.69 48.95
CA VAL A 643 -9.20 2.28 48.92
C VAL A 643 -9.73 1.86 50.29
N THR A 644 -10.92 1.27 50.30
CA THR A 644 -11.63 0.86 51.51
C THR A 644 -12.16 -0.57 51.39
N ASP A 645 -12.56 -1.17 52.52
CA ASP A 645 -13.20 -2.50 52.58
C ASP A 645 -12.42 -3.63 51.86
N VAL A 646 -11.08 -3.60 51.94
CA VAL A 646 -10.21 -4.62 51.33
C VAL A 646 -10.36 -5.94 52.06
N LYS A 647 -10.82 -6.97 51.36
CA LYS A 647 -11.09 -8.30 51.90
C LYS A 647 -10.35 -9.38 51.12
N VAL A 648 -9.72 -10.30 51.85
CA VAL A 648 -9.14 -11.53 51.32
C VAL A 648 -9.98 -12.71 51.81
N LYS A 649 -10.51 -13.51 50.89
CA LYS A 649 -11.40 -14.66 51.16
C LYS A 649 -12.56 -14.27 52.10
N GLY A 650 -13.13 -13.09 51.87
CA GLY A 650 -14.25 -12.51 52.63
C GLY A 650 -13.88 -11.87 53.98
N LYS A 651 -12.62 -11.94 54.43
CA LYS A 651 -12.16 -11.36 55.70
C LYS A 651 -11.34 -10.10 55.45
N ALA A 652 -11.45 -9.10 56.34
CA ALA A 652 -10.65 -7.89 56.25
C ALA A 652 -9.15 -8.23 56.17
N ILE A 653 -8.43 -7.58 55.25
CA ILE A 653 -7.00 -7.82 55.06
C ILE A 653 -6.22 -7.45 56.32
N GLN A 654 -5.26 -8.29 56.70
CA GLN A 654 -4.39 -8.06 57.86
C GLN A 654 -3.10 -7.39 57.39
N LYS A 655 -2.82 -6.17 57.85
CA LYS A 655 -1.72 -5.33 57.35
C LYS A 655 -0.33 -5.96 57.48
N ASP A 656 -0.10 -6.70 58.55
CA ASP A 656 1.21 -7.30 58.87
C ASP A 656 1.34 -8.75 58.39
N LYS A 657 0.24 -9.36 57.91
CA LYS A 657 0.25 -10.71 57.38
C LYS A 657 0.89 -10.70 55.98
N LEU A 658 1.72 -11.70 55.69
CA LEU A 658 2.21 -11.98 54.34
C LEU A 658 1.17 -12.76 53.54
N TYR A 659 1.00 -12.35 52.29
CA TYR A 659 0.15 -12.97 51.28
C TYR A 659 0.99 -13.31 50.06
N GLU A 660 0.70 -14.45 49.45
CA GLU A 660 1.31 -14.85 48.19
C GLU A 660 0.45 -14.29 47.05
N VAL A 661 0.97 -13.35 46.28
CA VAL A 661 0.20 -12.57 45.31
C VAL A 661 0.76 -12.80 43.92
N ALA A 662 -0.08 -13.33 43.03
CA ALA A 662 0.23 -13.45 41.62
C ALA A 662 0.09 -12.08 40.95
N VAL A 663 1.19 -11.57 40.39
CA VAL A 663 1.28 -10.27 39.71
C VAL A 663 2.06 -10.41 38.41
N THR A 664 1.92 -9.45 37.52
CA THR A 664 2.75 -9.40 36.31
C THR A 664 4.23 -9.12 36.64
N ASP A 665 5.15 -9.65 35.84
CA ASP A 665 6.59 -9.40 35.92
C ASP A 665 6.94 -7.90 35.95
N THR A 666 6.19 -7.10 35.20
CA THR A 666 6.34 -5.65 35.09
C THR A 666 6.12 -4.95 36.43
N MET A 667 5.09 -5.36 37.18
CA MET A 667 4.87 -4.89 38.55
C MET A 667 5.99 -5.38 39.48
N ALA A 668 6.38 -6.66 39.35
CA ALA A 668 7.44 -7.25 40.16
C ALA A 668 8.83 -6.64 39.91
N LYS A 669 9.06 -5.98 38.77
CA LYS A 669 10.27 -5.20 38.49
C LYS A 669 10.21 -3.78 39.09
N GLY A 670 9.13 -3.44 39.80
CA GLY A 670 8.90 -2.12 40.40
C GLY A 670 8.55 -1.01 39.41
N LYS A 671 8.19 -1.35 38.16
CA LYS A 671 7.75 -0.38 37.16
C LYS A 671 6.44 0.28 37.58
N PHE A 672 6.05 1.38 36.92
CA PHE A 672 4.82 2.13 37.20
C PHE A 672 4.64 2.63 38.66
N GLY A 673 5.72 2.64 39.45
CA GLY A 673 5.73 3.12 40.83
C GLY A 673 5.54 2.03 41.89
N TYR A 674 5.54 0.75 41.53
CA TYR A 674 5.42 -0.38 42.47
C TYR A 674 6.76 -0.78 43.10
N THR A 675 7.57 0.19 43.52
CA THR A 675 8.96 -0.02 43.97
C THR A 675 9.11 -1.08 45.08
N TRP A 676 8.14 -1.18 45.98
CA TRP A 676 8.12 -2.19 47.05
C TRP A 676 8.02 -3.64 46.54
N MET A 677 7.48 -3.85 45.33
CA MET A 677 7.42 -5.18 44.73
C MET A 677 8.76 -5.66 44.17
N ALA A 678 9.68 -4.73 43.85
CA ALA A 678 11.02 -5.09 43.38
C ALA A 678 11.87 -5.76 44.48
N GLU A 679 11.60 -5.40 45.74
CA GLU A 679 12.30 -5.90 46.92
C GLU A 679 11.57 -7.09 47.59
N ALA A 680 10.39 -7.46 47.10
CA ALA A 680 9.58 -8.53 47.68
C ALA A 680 10.21 -9.91 47.43
N GLU A 681 10.06 -10.81 48.40
CA GLU A 681 10.44 -12.23 48.24
C GLU A 681 9.63 -12.84 47.09
N ARG A 682 10.31 -13.53 46.18
CA ARG A 682 9.70 -14.22 45.03
C ARG A 682 9.51 -15.69 45.38
N ILE A 683 8.26 -16.16 45.33
CA ILE A 683 7.93 -17.59 45.40
C ILE A 683 8.07 -18.20 44.01
N VAL A 684 7.62 -17.47 42.99
CA VAL A 684 7.86 -17.77 41.58
C VAL A 684 8.63 -16.59 41.00
N ASP A 685 9.82 -16.83 40.51
CA ASP A 685 10.64 -15.82 39.85
C ASP A 685 10.31 -15.70 38.35
N MET A 686 11.03 -14.82 37.64
CA MET A 686 10.78 -14.56 36.22
C MET A 686 11.27 -15.69 35.31
N GLU A 687 12.22 -16.50 35.78
CA GLU A 687 12.70 -17.68 35.04
C GLU A 687 11.66 -18.81 35.08
N SER A 688 10.96 -18.92 36.21
CA SER A 688 9.91 -19.93 36.45
C SER A 688 8.49 -19.44 36.13
N GLY A 689 8.34 -18.14 35.83
CA GLY A 689 7.04 -17.50 35.60
C GLY A 689 6.45 -17.83 34.24
N MET A 690 5.18 -18.25 34.24
CA MET A 690 4.44 -18.59 33.03
C MET A 690 3.73 -17.39 32.40
N GLN A 691 3.50 -17.45 31.09
CA GLN A 691 2.69 -16.45 30.39
C GLN A 691 1.22 -16.56 30.81
N VAL A 692 0.49 -15.44 30.84
CA VAL A 692 -0.96 -15.45 31.13
C VAL A 692 -1.71 -16.40 30.21
N GLN A 693 -1.33 -16.47 28.94
CA GLN A 693 -1.99 -17.31 27.95
C GLN A 693 -1.84 -18.79 28.30
N ASP A 694 -0.65 -19.21 28.73
CA ASP A 694 -0.38 -20.59 29.14
C ASP A 694 -1.19 -20.97 30.38
N LEU A 695 -1.23 -20.08 31.38
CA LEU A 695 -2.02 -20.26 32.60
C LEU A 695 -3.52 -20.41 32.30
N VAL A 696 -4.06 -19.57 31.42
CA VAL A 696 -5.46 -19.67 30.99
C VAL A 696 -5.73 -20.98 30.24
N LEU A 697 -4.82 -21.41 29.36
CA LEU A 697 -4.95 -22.67 28.63
C LEU A 697 -4.86 -23.89 29.56
N MET A 698 -3.99 -23.85 30.56
CA MET A 698 -3.86 -24.90 31.57
C MET A 698 -5.10 -24.97 32.46
N TYR A 699 -5.62 -23.83 32.93
CA TYR A 699 -6.90 -23.74 33.60
C TYR A 699 -8.02 -24.39 32.77
N LEU A 700 -8.14 -24.03 31.49
CA LEU A 700 -9.16 -24.59 30.60
C LEU A 700 -9.01 -26.10 30.36
N LYS A 701 -7.77 -26.62 30.32
CA LYS A 701 -7.52 -28.07 30.24
C LYS A 701 -8.01 -28.82 31.48
N ARG A 702 -7.91 -28.22 32.67
CA ARG A 702 -8.42 -28.79 33.93
C ARG A 702 -9.95 -28.64 34.03
N HIS A 703 -10.52 -27.64 33.36
CA HIS A 703 -11.96 -27.34 33.34
C HIS A 703 -12.61 -27.43 31.94
N PRO A 704 -12.51 -28.56 31.22
CA PRO A 704 -12.84 -28.64 29.80
C PRO A 704 -14.33 -28.42 29.45
N LYS A 705 -15.22 -28.45 30.46
CA LYS A 705 -16.67 -28.25 30.30
C LYS A 705 -17.17 -26.94 30.92
N GLN A 706 -16.29 -26.19 31.59
CA GLN A 706 -16.68 -24.95 32.23
C GLN A 706 -16.61 -23.82 31.21
N ALA A 707 -17.76 -23.22 30.93
CA ALA A 707 -17.78 -21.98 30.17
C ALA A 707 -17.10 -20.87 30.97
N ALA A 708 -16.32 -20.05 30.27
CA ALA A 708 -15.61 -18.92 30.83
C ALA A 708 -16.61 -17.84 31.29
N HIS A 709 -16.58 -17.56 32.59
CA HIS A 709 -17.46 -16.62 33.25
C HIS A 709 -16.92 -16.30 34.65
N ALA A 710 -17.06 -15.04 35.07
CA ALA A 710 -16.84 -14.62 36.45
C ALA A 710 -17.88 -13.57 36.86
N PRO A 711 -18.37 -13.60 38.11
CA PRO A 711 -19.28 -12.57 38.61
C PRO A 711 -18.55 -11.24 38.81
N LEU A 712 -19.29 -10.13 38.67
CA LEU A 712 -18.87 -8.80 39.09
C LEU A 712 -19.07 -8.60 40.61
N GLY A 713 -18.57 -7.49 41.15
CA GLY A 713 -18.69 -7.11 42.55
C GLY A 713 -17.40 -7.25 43.36
N ARG A 714 -16.25 -7.47 42.69
CA ARG A 714 -14.93 -7.48 43.32
C ARG A 714 -14.40 -6.06 43.51
N ILE A 715 -14.81 -5.14 42.67
CA ILE A 715 -14.40 -3.73 42.70
C ILE A 715 -15.65 -2.86 42.70
N THR A 716 -15.86 -2.07 43.74
CA THR A 716 -16.96 -1.08 43.76
C THR A 716 -16.38 0.33 43.77
N ILE A 717 -16.74 1.15 42.79
CA ILE A 717 -16.34 2.55 42.71
C ILE A 717 -17.52 3.43 43.16
N SER A 718 -17.27 4.34 44.11
CA SER A 718 -18.30 5.20 44.73
C SER A 718 -17.89 6.65 44.86
#